data_AF-A0A3P6PCE1-F1
#
_entry.id   AF-A0A3P6PCE1-F1
#
_cell.length_a   1.000
_cell.length_b   1.000
_cell.length_c   1.000
_cell.angle_alpha   90.00
_cell.angle_beta   90.00
_cell.angle_gamma   90.00
#
_symmetry.space_group_name_H-M   'P 1'
#
loop_
_entity.id
_entity.type
_entity.pdbx_description
1 polymer ?
#
loop_
_entity_poly.entity_id
_entity_poly.type
_entity_poly.pdbx_seq_one_letter_code
_entity_poly.pdbx_strand_id
1 'polypeptide(L)'
;MYNLTYYEQGGPIFFYTGNEGSIEGFAENTGIMWDLAKQFKAAIVFAEHRYYGTSMPFGNLSYTNVKYLGYLASTQALADYAKLIPYLKEKIIHCPPDTPVISFGGSYGGMLSAWFRMKYPDIVTGAWASSAPLMYFPGGGVDPGAFDHKVKEDFLNAGCNERTITNGFAAIMSLSETASGRQYLNDLFHIEQKSLLTKPEDGGYLIGWINEAIVYMAMVDYPYPSNFLEPLPGWPINYVCKKFAAKEVTDEKKAAKVMYEISNVYYNFTGAMKTSCVNYNKCGDTAMANLGSALGWPWQTCTELVIAMCSEGPPNDFFSDDCKAYGGPVNSQYMFCNNEFGSMGWSDGFLHPDSLKIQYGFNFAAASNIVFTNGDVDPWSPGGVYERAPGIAHATKHGVYTFLIAGSAHHLDLRQPNTCDPPPVRNARFQITNIIDCWVNPKKCPKPPVATKLPPLGELSSKDCKSEYFAYPWGQKVSRLSFFPTNDFAKKFAAPWSRRTIFYSFVQVGWVNYGCVYDQVAAKTPQFLGAIELGIFFSVSAVMITSMWELWLGVFVVYVGFTLAHRSAFPFDPVAKSVQQNDVNAADHPWITDHFDVPIDNFAYTSNATYSMRYLYNNTYYKKGGPIFFYAGNEGAIEGFAMNTVILSLLSTAFNANIQRMLWLKNVELKDASVLSRWQNVNRYRTMSPVKDERQSRFKSQSQ
;
A
#
# COMPACT_ATOMS: atom_id res chain seq x y z
N MET A 1 -4.71 -8.51 -15.64
CA MET A 1 -6.02 -8.91 -16.23
C MET A 1 -6.97 -7.72 -16.26
N TYR A 2 -7.93 -7.66 -17.18
CA TYR A 2 -8.98 -6.62 -17.17
C TYR A 2 -10.32 -7.16 -17.67
N ASN A 3 -11.43 -6.53 -17.26
CA ASN A 3 -12.79 -6.83 -17.71
C ASN A 3 -13.57 -5.52 -17.94
N LEU A 4 -14.19 -5.40 -19.12
CA LEU A 4 -14.96 -4.23 -19.54
C LEU A 4 -16.44 -4.56 -19.79
N THR A 5 -16.93 -5.73 -19.37
CA THR A 5 -18.30 -6.20 -19.64
C THR A 5 -19.37 -5.22 -19.16
N TYR A 6 -19.13 -4.53 -18.04
CA TYR A 6 -20.05 -3.54 -17.47
C TYR A 6 -19.55 -2.09 -17.59
N TYR A 7 -18.41 -1.86 -18.24
CA TYR A 7 -17.87 -0.51 -18.36
C TYR A 7 -18.71 0.35 -19.31
N GLU A 8 -19.06 1.56 -18.87
CA GLU A 8 -19.62 2.60 -19.74
C GLU A 8 -18.80 3.89 -19.57
N GLN A 9 -18.74 4.71 -20.63
CA GLN A 9 -18.00 5.96 -20.60
C GLN A 9 -18.47 6.86 -19.45
N GLY A 10 -17.53 7.31 -18.62
CA GLY A 10 -17.81 8.09 -17.41
C GLY A 10 -17.94 7.25 -16.13
N GLY A 11 -17.94 5.92 -16.22
CA GLY A 11 -17.74 5.03 -15.08
C GLY A 11 -16.28 5.00 -14.62
N PRO A 12 -15.99 4.59 -13.37
CA PRO A 12 -14.65 4.56 -12.82
C PRO A 12 -13.87 3.30 -13.27
N ILE A 13 -12.59 3.26 -12.93
CA ILE A 13 -11.78 2.03 -12.97
C ILE A 13 -11.67 1.50 -11.53
N PHE A 14 -12.10 0.27 -11.31
CA PHE A 14 -11.80 -0.50 -10.11
C PHE A 14 -10.49 -1.25 -10.33
N PHE A 15 -9.47 -0.91 -9.55
CA PHE A 15 -8.10 -1.37 -9.75
C PHE A 15 -7.64 -2.15 -8.51
N TYR A 16 -7.45 -3.45 -8.64
CA TYR A 16 -6.87 -4.25 -7.57
C TYR A 16 -5.34 -4.13 -7.61
N THR A 17 -4.75 -3.68 -6.50
CA THR A 17 -3.30 -3.67 -6.31
C THR A 17 -2.86 -5.07 -5.89
N GLY A 18 -2.49 -5.90 -6.87
CA GLY A 18 -2.04 -7.28 -6.65
C GLY A 18 -0.92 -7.33 -5.61
N ASN A 19 -0.88 -8.42 -4.87
CA ASN A 19 0.01 -8.56 -3.73
C ASN A 19 0.82 -9.86 -3.84
N GLU A 20 1.10 -10.53 -2.74
CA GLU A 20 2.07 -11.62 -2.59
C GLU A 20 1.65 -12.97 -3.20
N GLY A 21 1.07 -12.95 -4.39
CA GLY A 21 0.70 -14.17 -5.10
C GLY A 21 0.27 -13.98 -6.55
N SER A 22 -0.08 -15.08 -7.21
CA SER A 22 -0.68 -15.06 -8.55
C SER A 22 -1.97 -14.24 -8.54
N ILE A 23 -2.13 -13.40 -9.57
CA ILE A 23 -3.22 -12.43 -9.62
C ILE A 23 -4.61 -13.08 -9.79
N GLU A 24 -4.67 -14.28 -10.37
CA GLU A 24 -5.88 -15.07 -10.59
C GLU A 24 -6.57 -15.42 -9.26
N GLY A 25 -5.81 -15.87 -8.25
CA GLY A 25 -6.37 -16.22 -6.95
C GLY A 25 -7.04 -15.03 -6.25
N PHE A 26 -6.46 -13.83 -6.38
CA PHE A 26 -7.07 -12.59 -5.86
C PHE A 26 -8.30 -12.18 -6.66
N ALA A 27 -8.29 -12.35 -7.99
CA ALA A 27 -9.43 -12.08 -8.84
C ALA A 27 -10.64 -12.98 -8.51
N GLU A 28 -10.40 -14.26 -8.24
CA GLU A 28 -11.43 -15.23 -7.85
C GLU A 28 -12.01 -14.95 -6.45
N ASN A 29 -11.21 -14.39 -5.53
CA ASN A 29 -11.62 -14.18 -4.14
C ASN A 29 -12.07 -12.74 -3.82
N THR A 30 -11.87 -11.77 -4.72
CA THR A 30 -12.31 -10.36 -4.56
C THR A 30 -13.64 -10.11 -5.26
N GLY A 31 -14.67 -10.87 -4.86
CA GLY A 31 -16.01 -10.83 -5.45
C GLY A 31 -16.67 -9.44 -5.49
N ILE A 32 -16.39 -8.59 -4.50
CA ILE A 32 -17.05 -7.28 -4.38
C ILE A 32 -16.79 -6.35 -5.57
N MET A 33 -15.61 -6.44 -6.20
CA MET A 33 -15.28 -5.63 -7.38
C MET A 33 -16.16 -6.02 -8.57
N TRP A 34 -16.37 -7.33 -8.75
CA TRP A 34 -17.24 -7.87 -9.80
C TRP A 34 -18.70 -7.51 -9.56
N ASP A 35 -19.15 -7.62 -8.31
CA ASP A 35 -20.52 -7.31 -7.89
C ASP A 35 -20.89 -5.84 -8.13
N LEU A 36 -19.97 -4.94 -7.79
CA LEU A 36 -20.19 -3.50 -7.89
C LEU A 36 -19.95 -2.94 -9.30
N ALA A 37 -19.22 -3.63 -10.17
CA ALA A 37 -18.90 -3.10 -11.49
C ALA A 37 -20.13 -2.74 -12.31
N LYS A 38 -21.22 -3.53 -12.22
CA LYS A 38 -22.48 -3.21 -12.90
C LYS A 38 -23.15 -1.94 -12.37
N GLN A 39 -23.12 -1.72 -11.06
CA GLN A 39 -23.71 -0.55 -10.43
C GLN A 39 -22.94 0.73 -10.76
N PHE A 40 -21.61 0.65 -10.78
CA PHE A 40 -20.75 1.79 -11.05
C PHE A 40 -20.47 2.00 -12.53
N LYS A 41 -20.88 1.05 -13.37
CA LYS A 41 -20.48 0.98 -14.78
C LYS A 41 -18.96 0.97 -14.92
N ALA A 42 -18.29 0.25 -14.01
CA ALA A 42 -16.85 0.32 -13.83
C ALA A 42 -16.11 -0.65 -14.76
N ALA A 43 -14.91 -0.24 -15.18
CA ALA A 43 -13.92 -1.15 -15.70
C ALA A 43 -13.24 -1.86 -14.52
N ILE A 44 -12.94 -3.15 -14.65
CA ILE A 44 -12.21 -3.91 -13.64
C ILE A 44 -10.79 -4.17 -14.17
N VAL A 45 -9.81 -3.93 -13.31
CA VAL A 45 -8.40 -4.21 -13.57
C VAL A 45 -7.81 -4.91 -12.35
N PHE A 46 -7.16 -6.03 -12.58
CA PHE A 46 -6.30 -6.68 -11.58
C PHE A 46 -4.87 -6.64 -12.10
N ALA A 47 -4.00 -5.92 -11.40
CA ALA A 47 -2.60 -5.77 -11.78
C ALA A 47 -1.73 -6.68 -10.90
N GLU A 48 -1.07 -7.64 -11.53
CA GLU A 48 -0.15 -8.56 -10.84
C GLU A 48 1.05 -7.81 -10.27
N HIS A 49 1.47 -8.17 -9.06
CA HIS A 49 2.64 -7.60 -8.43
C HIS A 49 3.91 -8.10 -9.12
N ARG A 50 4.92 -7.24 -9.29
CA ARG A 50 6.23 -7.67 -9.79
C ARG A 50 6.78 -8.81 -8.93
N TYR A 51 7.45 -9.77 -9.56
CA TYR A 51 7.96 -11.01 -8.95
C TYR A 51 6.91 -12.04 -8.55
N TYR A 52 5.61 -11.78 -8.70
CA TYR A 52 4.58 -12.76 -8.40
C TYR A 52 3.91 -13.28 -9.68
N GLY A 53 3.39 -14.50 -9.60
CA GLY A 53 2.77 -15.22 -10.72
C GLY A 53 3.64 -15.23 -11.97
N THR A 54 3.21 -14.55 -13.03
CA THR A 54 3.92 -14.51 -14.32
C THR A 54 4.72 -13.22 -14.54
N SER A 55 4.59 -12.24 -13.65
CA SER A 55 5.19 -10.91 -13.75
C SER A 55 6.62 -10.87 -13.23
N MET A 56 7.51 -11.66 -13.85
CA MET A 56 8.90 -11.87 -13.44
C MET A 56 9.86 -10.95 -14.21
N PRO A 57 10.44 -9.89 -13.61
CA PRO A 57 11.24 -8.91 -14.35
C PRO A 57 12.46 -9.50 -15.07
N PHE A 58 13.00 -10.62 -14.57
CA PHE A 58 14.14 -11.33 -15.14
C PHE A 58 13.81 -12.80 -15.47
N GLY A 59 12.53 -13.13 -15.65
CA GLY A 59 12.08 -14.52 -15.85
C GLY A 59 12.60 -15.44 -14.74
N ASN A 60 13.16 -16.59 -15.10
CA ASN A 60 13.69 -17.59 -14.17
C ASN A 60 14.88 -17.08 -13.32
N LEU A 61 15.53 -15.98 -13.71
CA LEU A 61 16.63 -15.41 -12.92
C LEU A 61 16.14 -14.60 -11.72
N SER A 62 14.85 -14.24 -11.67
CA SER A 62 14.29 -13.29 -10.70
C SER A 62 14.59 -13.66 -9.25
N TYR A 63 14.66 -14.97 -8.92
CA TYR A 63 14.91 -15.50 -7.58
C TYR A 63 16.30 -16.10 -7.36
N THR A 64 17.22 -15.93 -8.29
CA THR A 64 18.51 -16.64 -8.24
C THR A 64 19.60 -15.95 -7.41
N ASN A 65 19.50 -14.63 -7.25
CA ASN A 65 20.53 -13.82 -6.59
C ASN A 65 19.97 -12.45 -6.19
N VAL A 66 20.54 -11.84 -5.14
CA VAL A 66 20.17 -10.48 -4.68
C VAL A 66 20.26 -9.41 -5.76
N LYS A 67 21.15 -9.56 -6.76
CA LYS A 67 21.23 -8.67 -7.92
C LYS A 67 19.92 -8.59 -8.71
N TYR A 68 19.19 -9.71 -8.80
CA TYR A 68 17.90 -9.76 -9.48
C TYR A 68 16.76 -9.53 -8.50
N LEU A 69 16.82 -10.03 -7.27
CA LEU A 69 15.78 -9.84 -6.27
C LEU A 69 15.67 -8.40 -5.75
N GLY A 70 16.75 -7.62 -5.78
CA GLY A 70 16.80 -6.26 -5.23
C GLY A 70 15.85 -5.24 -5.86
N TYR A 71 15.12 -5.58 -6.93
CA TYR A 71 14.06 -4.72 -7.49
C TYR A 71 12.65 -5.08 -7.01
N LEU A 72 12.52 -6.07 -6.13
CA LEU A 72 11.29 -6.41 -5.43
C LEU A 72 11.15 -5.49 -4.21
N ALA A 73 10.39 -4.42 -4.39
CA ALA A 73 10.03 -3.44 -3.36
C ALA A 73 8.64 -2.86 -3.63
N SER A 74 8.00 -2.36 -2.59
CA SER A 74 6.64 -1.80 -2.57
C SER A 74 6.60 -0.50 -3.37
N THR A 75 7.57 0.39 -3.18
CA THR A 75 7.71 1.64 -3.96
C THR A 75 7.81 1.38 -5.46
N GLN A 76 8.53 0.33 -5.82
CA GLN A 76 8.71 -0.14 -7.18
C GLN A 76 7.40 -0.71 -7.76
N ALA A 77 6.67 -1.53 -7.00
CA ALA A 77 5.36 -2.03 -7.40
C ALA A 77 4.31 -0.91 -7.56
N LEU A 78 4.28 0.06 -6.63
CA LEU A 78 3.42 1.24 -6.76
C LEU A 78 3.74 2.07 -8.00
N ALA A 79 5.02 2.21 -8.35
CA ALA A 79 5.44 2.88 -9.58
C ALA A 79 5.01 2.12 -10.85
N ASP A 80 4.94 0.78 -10.82
CA ASP A 80 4.39 -0.01 -11.92
C ASP A 80 2.90 0.30 -12.12
N TYR A 81 2.13 0.30 -11.02
CA TYR A 81 0.70 0.62 -11.08
C TYR A 81 0.47 2.06 -11.56
N ALA A 82 1.27 3.01 -11.08
CA ALA A 82 1.23 4.41 -11.50
C ALA A 82 1.48 4.59 -13.01
N LYS A 83 2.34 3.76 -13.61
CA LYS A 83 2.58 3.76 -15.06
C LYS A 83 1.50 3.00 -15.84
N LEU A 84 0.97 1.93 -15.27
CA LEU A 84 -0.03 1.07 -15.90
C LEU A 84 -1.37 1.80 -16.10
N ILE A 85 -1.84 2.58 -15.12
CA ILE A 85 -3.15 3.23 -15.19
C ILE A 85 -3.26 4.19 -16.39
N PRO A 86 -2.34 5.15 -16.62
CA PRO A 86 -2.39 6.01 -17.81
C PRO A 86 -2.37 5.21 -19.12
N TYR A 87 -1.57 4.15 -19.20
CA TYR A 87 -1.55 3.25 -20.36
C TYR A 87 -2.93 2.59 -20.58
N LEU A 88 -3.56 2.08 -19.53
CA LEU A 88 -4.89 1.48 -19.62
C LEU A 88 -5.93 2.50 -20.06
N LYS A 89 -5.93 3.70 -19.48
CA LYS A 89 -6.85 4.79 -19.85
C LYS A 89 -6.74 5.15 -21.32
N GLU A 90 -5.53 5.28 -21.83
CA GLU A 90 -5.27 5.71 -23.22
C GLU A 90 -5.45 4.57 -24.24
N LYS A 91 -4.86 3.39 -23.99
CA LYS A 91 -4.65 2.35 -25.00
C LYS A 91 -5.66 1.21 -24.96
N ILE A 92 -6.30 0.96 -23.81
CA ILE A 92 -7.16 -0.23 -23.61
C ILE A 92 -8.61 0.16 -23.36
N ILE A 93 -8.84 1.07 -22.40
CA ILE A 93 -10.19 1.46 -21.95
C ILE A 93 -10.72 2.65 -22.76
N HIS A 94 -9.82 3.47 -23.32
CA HIS A 94 -10.14 4.68 -24.09
C HIS A 94 -11.04 5.66 -23.33
N CYS A 95 -10.67 5.95 -22.08
CA CYS A 95 -11.39 6.84 -21.18
C CYS A 95 -10.61 8.15 -20.94
N PRO A 96 -11.28 9.25 -20.52
CA PRO A 96 -10.62 10.50 -20.21
C PRO A 96 -9.52 10.35 -19.15
N PRO A 97 -8.44 11.15 -19.20
CA PRO A 97 -7.37 11.09 -18.20
C PRO A 97 -7.86 11.28 -16.76
N ASP A 98 -8.91 12.08 -16.55
CA ASP A 98 -9.54 12.37 -15.27
C ASP A 98 -10.57 11.33 -14.81
N THR A 99 -10.72 10.21 -15.54
CA THR A 99 -11.58 9.09 -15.13
C THR A 99 -11.19 8.61 -13.72
N PRO A 100 -12.14 8.55 -12.77
CA PRO A 100 -11.84 8.15 -11.40
C PRO A 100 -11.27 6.74 -11.32
N VAL A 101 -10.30 6.51 -10.44
CA VAL A 101 -9.73 5.19 -10.16
C VAL A 101 -9.87 4.90 -8.68
N ILE A 102 -10.47 3.77 -8.34
CA ILE A 102 -10.60 3.30 -6.96
C ILE A 102 -9.69 2.08 -6.81
N SER A 103 -8.69 2.18 -5.93
CA SER A 103 -7.81 1.06 -5.64
C SER A 103 -8.41 0.14 -4.57
N PHE A 104 -8.33 -1.17 -4.79
CA PHE A 104 -8.80 -2.20 -3.87
C PHE A 104 -7.64 -3.12 -3.50
N GLY A 105 -7.62 -3.60 -2.26
CA GLY A 105 -6.69 -4.63 -1.85
C GLY A 105 -6.97 -5.17 -0.46
N GLY A 106 -6.70 -6.46 -0.28
CA GLY A 106 -6.68 -7.15 1.02
C GLY A 106 -5.24 -7.39 1.48
N SER A 107 -4.99 -7.50 2.79
CA SER A 107 -3.64 -7.81 3.32
C SER A 107 -2.59 -6.76 2.90
N TYR A 108 -1.41 -7.19 2.45
CA TYR A 108 -0.41 -6.34 1.79
C TYR A 108 -0.96 -5.62 0.55
N GLY A 109 -1.91 -6.22 -0.18
CA GLY A 109 -2.65 -5.51 -1.23
C GLY A 109 -3.43 -4.31 -0.68
N GLY A 110 -3.99 -4.43 0.53
CA GLY A 110 -4.63 -3.33 1.23
C GLY A 110 -3.63 -2.24 1.65
N MET A 111 -2.43 -2.64 2.11
CA MET A 111 -1.33 -1.70 2.38
C MET A 111 -0.94 -0.95 1.10
N LEU A 112 -0.74 -1.67 0.00
CA LEU A 112 -0.45 -1.10 -1.31
C LEU A 112 -1.57 -0.15 -1.75
N SER A 113 -2.84 -0.50 -1.61
CA SER A 113 -3.97 0.37 -1.96
C SER A 113 -3.97 1.66 -1.15
N ALA A 114 -3.75 1.60 0.17
CA ALA A 114 -3.65 2.79 1.01
C ALA A 114 -2.45 3.66 0.60
N TRP A 115 -1.26 3.07 0.47
CA TRP A 115 -0.05 3.76 0.06
C TRP A 115 -0.14 4.33 -1.36
N PHE A 116 -0.84 3.65 -2.26
CA PHE A 116 -1.03 4.12 -3.62
C PHE A 116 -1.86 5.40 -3.64
N ARG A 117 -2.95 5.45 -2.87
CA ARG A 117 -3.74 6.67 -2.68
C ARG A 117 -2.93 7.77 -1.98
N MET A 118 -2.11 7.43 -0.98
CA MET A 118 -1.27 8.41 -0.28
C MET A 118 -0.18 9.01 -1.19
N LYS A 119 0.48 8.19 -2.01
CA LYS A 119 1.64 8.62 -2.82
C LYS A 119 1.29 9.11 -4.22
N TYR A 120 0.19 8.66 -4.79
CA TYR A 120 -0.27 9.03 -6.13
C TYR A 120 -1.74 9.49 -6.11
N PRO A 121 -2.11 10.51 -5.31
CA PRO A 121 -3.48 10.97 -5.19
C PRO A 121 -4.04 11.63 -6.47
N ASP A 122 -3.17 11.96 -7.43
CA ASP A 122 -3.49 12.45 -8.77
C ASP A 122 -3.90 11.31 -9.73
N ILE A 123 -3.43 10.08 -9.47
CA ILE A 123 -3.74 8.89 -10.27
C ILE A 123 -4.93 8.12 -9.68
N VAL A 124 -4.95 7.94 -8.35
CA VAL A 124 -5.94 7.14 -7.62
C VAL A 124 -6.87 8.04 -6.84
N THR A 125 -8.16 8.03 -7.16
CA THR A 125 -9.19 8.89 -6.55
C THR A 125 -9.52 8.51 -5.09
N GLY A 126 -9.48 7.22 -4.77
CA GLY A 126 -9.70 6.70 -3.42
C GLY A 126 -9.29 5.24 -3.30
N ALA A 127 -9.19 4.74 -2.06
CA ALA A 127 -8.75 3.39 -1.76
C ALA A 127 -9.70 2.67 -0.80
N TRP A 128 -9.95 1.38 -1.04
CA TRP A 128 -10.50 0.44 -0.07
C TRP A 128 -9.38 -0.51 0.35
N ALA A 129 -8.78 -0.20 1.50
CA ALA A 129 -7.69 -0.95 2.12
C ALA A 129 -8.27 -1.88 3.19
N SER A 130 -8.51 -3.15 2.82
CA SER A 130 -9.08 -4.13 3.73
C SER A 130 -8.02 -4.97 4.42
N SER A 131 -8.17 -5.11 5.74
CA SER A 131 -7.31 -5.91 6.62
C SER A 131 -5.83 -5.63 6.36
N ALA A 132 -5.50 -4.33 6.30
CA ALA A 132 -4.18 -3.82 5.95
C ALA A 132 -3.37 -3.54 7.23
N PRO A 133 -2.37 -4.35 7.58
CA PRO A 133 -1.62 -4.25 8.83
C PRO A 133 -0.55 -3.13 8.82
N LEU A 134 -0.96 -1.90 8.52
CA LEU A 134 -0.07 -0.74 8.33
C LEU A 134 0.75 -0.35 9.58
N MET A 135 0.34 -0.80 10.77
CA MET A 135 0.95 -0.42 12.05
C MET A 135 1.89 -1.50 12.63
N TYR A 136 1.98 -2.69 12.03
CA TYR A 136 2.78 -3.83 12.55
C TYR A 136 4.30 -3.70 12.36
N PHE A 137 4.80 -2.50 12.11
CA PHE A 137 6.21 -2.25 11.79
C PHE A 137 6.91 -1.48 12.92
N PRO A 138 8.25 -1.52 13.02
CA PRO A 138 9.00 -0.77 14.00
C PRO A 138 8.58 0.72 14.05
N GLY A 139 8.13 1.16 15.22
CA GLY A 139 7.61 2.51 15.44
C GLY A 139 6.10 2.70 15.21
N GLY A 140 5.37 1.66 14.80
CA GLY A 140 3.91 1.66 14.67
C GLY A 140 3.14 1.49 16.00
N GLY A 141 3.83 1.08 17.07
CA GLY A 141 3.27 1.05 18.43
C GLY A 141 2.32 -0.12 18.70
N VAL A 142 2.46 -1.22 17.94
CA VAL A 142 1.75 -2.48 18.15
C VAL A 142 2.62 -3.40 19.01
N ASP A 143 2.00 -4.10 19.93
CA ASP A 143 2.65 -5.16 20.71
C ASP A 143 3.09 -6.31 19.77
N PRO A 144 4.37 -6.72 19.80
CA PRO A 144 4.87 -7.81 18.95
C PRO A 144 4.11 -9.13 19.06
N GLY A 145 3.56 -9.44 20.24
CA GLY A 145 2.78 -10.67 20.48
C GLY A 145 1.30 -10.58 20.09
N ALA A 146 0.81 -9.38 19.72
CA ALA A 146 -0.62 -9.12 19.54
C ALA A 146 -1.29 -10.05 18.51
N PHE A 147 -0.56 -10.48 17.49
CA PHE A 147 -1.06 -11.39 16.47
C PHE A 147 -1.39 -12.76 17.06
N ASP A 148 -0.44 -13.35 17.80
CA ASP A 148 -0.60 -14.67 18.38
C ASP A 148 -1.55 -14.66 19.59
N HIS A 149 -1.59 -13.55 20.34
CA HIS A 149 -2.63 -13.32 21.34
C HIS A 149 -4.01 -13.38 20.71
N LYS A 150 -4.15 -12.79 19.50
CA LYS A 150 -5.41 -12.77 18.78
C LYS A 150 -5.80 -14.15 18.25
N VAL A 151 -4.86 -14.90 17.68
CA VAL A 151 -5.07 -16.31 17.31
C VAL A 151 -5.58 -17.12 18.51
N LYS A 152 -4.93 -16.98 19.66
CA LYS A 152 -5.39 -17.63 20.89
C LYS A 152 -6.79 -17.20 21.28
N GLU A 153 -7.06 -15.90 21.30
CA GLU A 153 -8.37 -15.34 21.64
C GLU A 153 -9.47 -15.96 20.78
N ASP A 154 -9.26 -16.06 19.47
CA ASP A 154 -10.25 -16.57 18.52
C ASP A 154 -10.56 -18.06 18.76
N PHE A 155 -9.54 -18.88 19.03
CA PHE A 155 -9.74 -20.29 19.41
C PHE A 155 -10.49 -20.44 20.74
N LEU A 156 -10.15 -19.63 21.76
CA LEU A 156 -10.82 -19.69 23.06
C LEU A 156 -12.28 -19.21 22.96
N ASN A 157 -12.54 -18.13 22.21
CA ASN A 157 -13.88 -17.62 21.94
C ASN A 157 -14.75 -18.63 21.18
N ALA A 158 -14.15 -19.45 20.32
CA ALA A 158 -14.82 -20.56 19.63
C ALA A 158 -15.07 -21.80 20.52
N GLY A 159 -14.53 -21.80 21.74
CA GLY A 159 -14.77 -22.83 22.77
C GLY A 159 -13.69 -23.91 22.88
N CYS A 160 -12.50 -23.69 22.33
CA CYS A 160 -11.37 -24.59 22.58
C CYS A 160 -10.93 -24.52 24.06
N ASN A 161 -10.50 -25.65 24.60
CA ASN A 161 -9.83 -25.71 25.89
C ASN A 161 -8.35 -25.39 25.69
N GLU A 162 -7.89 -24.29 26.31
CA GLU A 162 -6.50 -23.83 26.24
C GLU A 162 -5.50 -24.95 26.55
N ARG A 163 -5.72 -25.68 27.65
CA ARG A 163 -4.81 -26.73 28.10
C ARG A 163 -4.69 -27.87 27.11
N THR A 164 -5.75 -28.20 26.38
CA THR A 164 -5.69 -29.24 25.35
C THR A 164 -4.71 -28.87 24.24
N ILE A 165 -4.70 -27.60 23.81
CA ILE A 165 -3.80 -27.13 22.75
C ILE A 165 -2.36 -27.06 23.29
N THR A 166 -2.14 -26.48 24.48
CA THR A 166 -0.80 -26.40 25.06
C THR A 166 -0.22 -27.78 25.40
N ASN A 167 -1.05 -28.70 25.91
CA ASN A 167 -0.65 -30.10 26.13
C ASN A 167 -0.35 -30.82 24.81
N GLY A 168 -1.05 -30.47 23.73
CA GLY A 168 -0.79 -30.99 22.39
C GLY A 168 0.61 -30.65 21.90
N PHE A 169 1.01 -29.37 21.98
CA PHE A 169 2.36 -28.95 21.64
C PHE A 169 3.43 -29.61 22.53
N ALA A 170 3.21 -29.65 23.85
CA ALA A 170 4.10 -30.35 24.77
C ALA A 170 4.24 -31.85 24.44
N ALA A 171 3.14 -32.50 24.06
CA ALA A 171 3.12 -33.90 23.68
C ALA A 171 3.91 -34.19 22.40
N ILE A 172 3.83 -33.32 21.38
CA ILE A 172 4.62 -33.49 20.16
C ILE A 172 6.12 -33.45 20.48
N MET A 173 6.56 -32.50 21.30
CA MET A 173 7.96 -32.38 21.70
C MET A 173 8.42 -33.59 22.51
N SER A 174 7.65 -33.98 23.53
CA SER A 174 7.96 -35.13 24.39
C SER A 174 8.01 -36.46 23.61
N LEU A 175 7.03 -36.72 22.73
CA LEU A 175 7.03 -37.90 21.88
C LEU A 175 8.22 -37.91 20.90
N SER A 176 8.67 -36.75 20.44
CA SER A 176 9.80 -36.66 19.50
C SER A 176 11.14 -37.11 20.09
N GLU A 177 11.30 -37.10 21.41
CA GLU A 177 12.55 -37.52 22.08
C GLU A 177 12.90 -39.00 21.83
N THR A 178 11.88 -39.87 21.75
CA THR A 178 12.09 -41.32 21.63
C THR A 178 11.88 -41.81 20.20
N ALA A 179 12.63 -42.85 19.78
CA ALA A 179 12.46 -43.45 18.46
C ALA A 179 11.03 -43.99 18.24
N SER A 180 10.44 -44.62 19.27
CA SER A 180 9.05 -45.10 19.23
C SER A 180 8.02 -43.98 19.16
N GLY A 181 8.28 -42.84 19.81
CA GLY A 181 7.38 -41.69 19.75
C GLY A 181 7.47 -40.97 18.40
N ARG A 182 8.66 -40.81 17.82
CA ARG A 182 8.81 -40.33 16.43
C ARG A 182 8.11 -41.24 15.42
N GLN A 183 8.22 -42.56 15.59
CA GLN A 183 7.47 -43.50 14.74
C GLN A 183 5.96 -43.29 14.87
N TYR A 184 5.45 -43.17 16.11
CA TYR A 184 4.05 -42.88 16.35
C TYR A 184 3.58 -41.57 15.69
N LEU A 185 4.38 -40.50 15.77
CA LEU A 185 4.07 -39.21 15.14
C LEU A 185 4.11 -39.31 13.60
N ASN A 186 5.11 -39.99 13.03
CA ASN A 186 5.19 -40.25 11.59
C ASN A 186 3.94 -40.98 11.09
N ASP A 187 3.47 -41.99 11.83
CA ASP A 187 2.29 -42.77 11.48
C ASP A 187 1.00 -41.95 11.64
N LEU A 188 0.85 -41.23 12.75
CA LEU A 188 -0.33 -40.41 13.07
C LEU A 188 -0.54 -39.28 12.05
N PHE A 189 0.51 -38.54 11.72
CA PHE A 189 0.46 -37.41 10.80
C PHE A 189 0.65 -37.81 9.33
N HIS A 190 0.79 -39.12 9.05
CA HIS A 190 1.04 -39.66 7.72
C HIS A 190 2.23 -38.99 7.03
N ILE A 191 3.33 -38.79 7.76
CA ILE A 191 4.49 -38.03 7.29
C ILE A 191 5.20 -38.81 6.18
N GLU A 192 5.45 -38.14 5.04
CA GLU A 192 6.08 -38.79 3.90
C GLU A 192 7.58 -39.06 4.09
N GLN A 193 8.11 -40.01 3.30
CA GLN A 193 9.47 -40.53 3.46
C GLN A 193 10.56 -39.45 3.51
N LYS A 194 10.48 -38.42 2.65
CA LYS A 194 11.47 -37.33 2.62
C LYS A 194 11.42 -36.46 3.88
N SER A 195 10.29 -36.42 4.58
CA SER A 195 10.00 -35.52 5.69
C SER A 195 9.91 -36.22 7.05
N LEU A 196 10.19 -37.53 7.14
CA LEU A 196 10.08 -38.29 8.38
C LEU A 196 10.88 -37.67 9.52
N LEU A 197 10.30 -37.74 10.73
CA LEU A 197 10.98 -37.42 11.97
C LEU A 197 11.96 -38.55 12.30
N THR A 198 13.25 -38.26 12.25
CA THR A 198 14.34 -39.22 12.47
C THR A 198 15.13 -38.92 13.74
N LYS A 199 15.20 -37.64 14.14
CA LYS A 199 15.90 -37.13 15.33
C LYS A 199 14.96 -36.34 16.23
N PRO A 200 15.27 -36.17 17.53
CA PRO A 200 14.46 -35.37 18.44
C PRO A 200 14.15 -33.96 17.92
N GLU A 201 15.14 -33.30 17.32
CA GLU A 201 15.01 -31.93 16.83
C GLU A 201 14.04 -31.81 15.65
N ASP A 202 13.79 -32.91 14.93
CA ASP A 202 12.82 -32.92 13.82
C ASP A 202 11.40 -32.63 14.32
N GLY A 203 11.10 -32.84 15.60
CA GLY A 203 9.83 -32.46 16.23
C GLY A 203 9.50 -30.98 16.04
N GLY A 204 10.51 -30.11 15.97
CA GLY A 204 10.32 -28.68 15.68
C GLY A 204 9.71 -28.41 14.30
N TYR A 205 10.02 -29.22 13.28
CA TYR A 205 9.39 -29.10 11.97
C TYR A 205 7.89 -29.40 12.04
N LEU A 206 7.50 -30.43 12.80
CA LEU A 206 6.09 -30.78 12.98
C LEU A 206 5.34 -29.70 13.78
N ILE A 207 5.98 -29.12 14.80
CA ILE A 207 5.42 -27.97 15.54
C ILE A 207 5.18 -26.79 14.60
N GLY A 208 6.18 -26.41 13.79
CA GLY A 208 6.05 -25.31 12.82
C GLY A 208 4.90 -25.53 11.83
N TRP A 209 4.80 -26.74 11.29
CA TRP A 209 3.71 -27.13 10.39
C TRP A 209 2.32 -27.06 11.06
N ILE A 210 2.22 -27.42 12.34
CA ILE A 210 0.96 -27.29 13.10
C ILE A 210 0.65 -25.82 13.41
N ASN A 211 1.66 -25.02 13.75
CA ASN A 211 1.51 -23.58 14.02
C ASN A 211 0.93 -22.86 12.81
N GLU A 212 1.47 -23.13 11.61
CA GLU A 212 0.95 -22.58 10.35
C GLU A 212 -0.53 -22.89 10.17
N ALA A 213 -0.95 -24.16 10.35
CA ALA A 213 -2.37 -24.52 10.26
C ALA A 213 -3.26 -23.74 11.22
N ILE A 214 -2.82 -23.54 12.47
CA ILE A 214 -3.59 -22.81 13.48
C ILE A 214 -3.71 -21.33 13.11
N VAL A 215 -2.60 -20.69 12.77
CA VAL A 215 -2.54 -19.26 12.39
C VAL A 215 -3.37 -19.00 11.14
N TYR A 216 -3.15 -19.77 10.08
CA TYR A 216 -3.83 -19.54 8.82
C TYR A 216 -5.31 -19.90 8.88
N MET A 217 -5.70 -20.90 9.69
CA MET A 217 -7.12 -21.16 9.97
C MET A 217 -7.82 -19.98 10.63
N ALA A 218 -7.14 -19.26 11.55
CA ALA A 218 -7.67 -18.03 12.14
C ALA A 218 -7.84 -16.92 11.12
N MET A 219 -6.85 -16.72 10.23
CA MET A 219 -6.97 -15.75 9.14
C MET A 219 -8.19 -16.00 8.25
N VAL A 220 -8.54 -17.26 7.98
CA VAL A 220 -9.66 -17.62 7.09
C VAL A 220 -10.85 -18.21 7.83
N ASP A 221 -11.13 -17.76 9.06
CA ASP A 221 -12.31 -18.16 9.85
C ASP A 221 -13.62 -17.57 9.31
N TYR A 222 -13.90 -17.83 8.04
CA TYR A 222 -15.04 -17.27 7.31
C TYR A 222 -16.35 -17.95 7.69
N PRO A 223 -17.49 -17.25 7.62
CA PRO A 223 -18.79 -17.79 8.04
C PRO A 223 -19.38 -18.89 7.15
N TYR A 224 -18.74 -19.17 6.02
CA TYR A 224 -19.19 -20.12 5.01
C TYR A 224 -17.99 -20.83 4.37
N PRO A 225 -18.21 -22.00 3.72
CA PRO A 225 -17.13 -22.72 3.06
C PRO A 225 -16.38 -21.85 2.06
N SER A 226 -15.07 -21.94 2.05
CA SER A 226 -14.22 -21.12 1.20
C SER A 226 -13.03 -21.92 0.67
N ASN A 227 -12.42 -21.42 -0.39
CA ASN A 227 -11.22 -22.00 -1.01
C ASN A 227 -10.27 -20.86 -1.41
N PHE A 228 -9.76 -20.16 -0.40
CA PHE A 228 -8.80 -19.07 -0.62
C PHE A 228 -7.36 -19.58 -0.44
N LEU A 229 -7.01 -19.98 0.78
CA LEU A 229 -5.72 -20.62 1.07
C LEU A 229 -5.82 -22.13 0.93
N GLU A 230 -6.83 -22.72 1.57
CA GLU A 230 -7.20 -24.13 1.47
C GLU A 230 -8.72 -24.28 1.42
N PRO A 231 -9.27 -25.41 0.92
CA PRO A 231 -10.68 -25.70 1.01
C PRO A 231 -11.09 -25.95 2.46
N LEU A 232 -11.91 -25.07 3.03
CA LEU A 232 -12.30 -25.13 4.45
C LEU A 232 -13.82 -25.04 4.64
N PRO A 233 -14.36 -25.60 5.74
CA PRO A 233 -15.76 -25.39 6.11
C PRO A 233 -16.00 -23.94 6.54
N GLY A 234 -17.27 -23.56 6.69
CA GLY A 234 -17.61 -22.32 7.40
C GLY A 234 -17.32 -22.46 8.90
N TRP A 235 -16.75 -21.40 9.49
CA TRP A 235 -16.27 -21.33 10.86
C TRP A 235 -15.32 -22.49 11.21
N PRO A 236 -14.18 -22.63 10.49
CA PRO A 236 -13.25 -23.73 10.71
C PRO A 236 -12.73 -23.80 12.16
N ILE A 237 -12.53 -22.67 12.85
CA ILE A 237 -12.14 -22.70 14.27
C ILE A 237 -13.25 -23.32 15.13
N ASN A 238 -14.50 -22.87 14.96
CA ASN A 238 -15.63 -23.44 15.68
C ASN A 238 -15.80 -24.93 15.40
N TYR A 239 -15.49 -25.37 14.17
CA TYR A 239 -15.51 -26.78 13.79
C TYR A 239 -14.49 -27.59 14.59
N VAL A 240 -13.21 -27.16 14.64
CA VAL A 240 -12.16 -27.90 15.36
C VAL A 240 -12.38 -27.87 16.86
N CYS A 241 -12.76 -26.72 17.43
CA CYS A 241 -12.98 -26.59 18.86
C CYS A 241 -14.11 -27.49 19.34
N LYS A 242 -15.26 -27.49 18.67
CA LYS A 242 -16.41 -28.31 19.07
C LYS A 242 -16.16 -29.81 18.91
N LYS A 243 -15.42 -30.22 17.87
CA LYS A 243 -15.22 -31.64 17.58
C LYS A 243 -14.07 -32.26 18.37
N PHE A 244 -12.97 -31.54 18.56
CA PHE A 244 -11.71 -32.15 18.99
C PHE A 244 -11.16 -31.54 20.27
N ALA A 245 -11.36 -30.24 20.51
CA ALA A 245 -10.64 -29.51 21.55
C ALA A 245 -11.51 -28.89 22.66
N ALA A 246 -12.81 -29.22 22.75
CA ALA A 246 -13.73 -28.60 23.72
C ALA A 246 -13.48 -29.02 25.19
N LYS A 247 -12.78 -30.13 25.43
CA LYS A 247 -12.50 -30.67 26.78
C LYS A 247 -11.01 -30.84 26.96
N GLU A 248 -10.56 -30.67 28.20
CA GLU A 248 -9.15 -30.89 28.60
C GLU A 248 -8.71 -32.33 28.27
N VAL A 249 -7.59 -32.46 27.58
CA VAL A 249 -6.93 -33.73 27.27
C VAL A 249 -5.54 -33.72 27.90
N THR A 250 -5.29 -34.67 28.79
CA THR A 250 -4.02 -34.79 29.53
C THR A 250 -3.16 -35.97 29.09
N ASP A 251 -3.74 -36.94 28.36
CA ASP A 251 -2.98 -38.06 27.80
C ASP A 251 -2.19 -37.59 26.57
N GLU A 252 -0.89 -37.86 26.57
CA GLU A 252 0.06 -37.35 25.58
C GLU A 252 -0.30 -37.75 24.15
N LYS A 253 -0.61 -39.02 23.91
CA LYS A 253 -0.97 -39.52 22.57
C LYS A 253 -2.31 -38.95 22.11
N LYS A 254 -3.29 -38.83 23.01
CA LYS A 254 -4.57 -38.18 22.68
C LYS A 254 -4.39 -36.68 22.40
N ALA A 255 -3.51 -35.99 23.13
CA ALA A 255 -3.22 -34.58 22.90
C ALA A 255 -2.53 -34.38 21.53
N ALA A 256 -1.53 -35.21 21.20
CA ALA A 256 -0.92 -35.22 19.86
C ALA A 256 -1.95 -35.51 18.76
N LYS A 257 -2.90 -36.44 19.01
CA LYS A 257 -4.01 -36.69 18.08
C LYS A 257 -4.89 -35.45 17.90
N VAL A 258 -5.17 -34.66 18.92
CA VAL A 258 -5.94 -33.41 18.76
C VAL A 258 -5.21 -32.45 17.82
N MET A 259 -3.88 -32.31 17.94
CA MET A 259 -3.10 -31.47 17.02
C MET A 259 -3.12 -32.00 15.58
N TYR A 260 -3.10 -33.32 15.39
CA TYR A 260 -3.35 -33.93 14.08
C TYR A 260 -4.74 -33.56 13.55
N GLU A 261 -5.81 -33.69 14.33
CA GLU A 261 -7.17 -33.37 13.86
C GLU A 261 -7.32 -31.88 13.51
N ILE A 262 -6.70 -30.97 14.28
CA ILE A 262 -6.70 -29.52 13.99
C ILE A 262 -5.98 -29.25 12.67
N SER A 263 -4.74 -29.70 12.53
CA SER A 263 -3.94 -29.51 11.30
C SER A 263 -4.57 -30.19 10.08
N ASN A 264 -5.16 -31.38 10.25
CA ASN A 264 -5.83 -32.12 9.18
C ASN A 264 -7.09 -31.40 8.68
N VAL A 265 -7.79 -30.62 9.52
CA VAL A 265 -8.87 -29.75 9.04
C VAL A 265 -8.33 -28.65 8.14
N TYR A 266 -7.16 -28.09 8.42
CA TYR A 266 -6.57 -27.08 7.54
C TYR A 266 -6.08 -27.70 6.21
N TYR A 267 -5.16 -28.67 6.29
CA TYR A 267 -4.47 -29.20 5.12
C TYR A 267 -5.25 -30.27 4.32
N ASN A 268 -6.29 -30.87 4.92
CA ASN A 268 -6.93 -32.05 4.33
C ASN A 268 -8.43 -32.16 4.65
N PHE A 269 -9.14 -31.05 4.70
CA PHE A 269 -10.59 -31.07 4.92
C PHE A 269 -11.35 -31.92 3.89
N THR A 270 -10.87 -31.94 2.64
CA THR A 270 -11.48 -32.70 1.54
C THR A 270 -11.17 -34.21 1.59
N GLY A 271 -10.16 -34.61 2.37
CA GLY A 271 -9.64 -35.98 2.39
C GLY A 271 -8.80 -36.37 1.17
N ALA A 272 -8.44 -35.41 0.30
CA ALA A 272 -7.65 -35.66 -0.90
C ALA A 272 -6.15 -35.91 -0.61
N MET A 273 -5.62 -35.33 0.47
CA MET A 273 -4.23 -35.49 0.88
C MET A 273 -4.02 -36.86 1.54
N LYS A 274 -3.05 -37.62 1.03
CA LYS A 274 -2.73 -38.97 1.53
C LYS A 274 -1.57 -38.98 2.53
N THR A 275 -0.65 -38.03 2.41
CA THR A 275 0.57 -37.93 3.20
C THR A 275 0.91 -36.46 3.44
N SER A 276 1.58 -36.17 4.55
CA SER A 276 1.96 -34.81 4.96
C SER A 276 3.46 -34.58 4.79
N CYS A 277 3.85 -33.41 4.28
CA CYS A 277 5.24 -32.96 4.19
C CYS A 277 5.46 -31.85 5.22
N VAL A 278 6.06 -32.17 6.36
CA VAL A 278 6.14 -31.25 7.52
C VAL A 278 7.49 -30.51 7.61
N ASN A 279 8.50 -30.95 6.88
CA ASN A 279 9.84 -30.36 6.91
C ASN A 279 9.98 -29.28 5.84
N TYR A 280 9.77 -28.02 6.22
CA TYR A 280 9.79 -26.88 5.29
C TYR A 280 11.05 -26.83 4.40
N ASN A 281 12.24 -27.19 4.92
CA ASN A 281 13.50 -27.22 4.15
C ASN A 281 13.48 -28.21 2.97
N LYS A 282 12.58 -29.21 2.99
CA LYS A 282 12.43 -30.23 1.94
C LYS A 282 11.12 -30.11 1.17
N CYS A 283 10.16 -29.40 1.73
CA CYS A 283 8.78 -29.33 1.26
C CYS A 283 8.43 -27.97 0.63
N GLY A 284 9.10 -26.90 1.07
CA GLY A 284 8.60 -25.54 0.92
C GLY A 284 7.48 -25.22 1.91
N ASP A 285 6.95 -23.99 1.84
CA ASP A 285 5.75 -23.58 2.56
C ASP A 285 4.53 -24.30 1.98
N THR A 286 3.88 -25.12 2.81
CA THR A 286 2.71 -25.90 2.39
C THR A 286 1.41 -25.17 2.67
N ALA A 287 1.37 -24.26 3.64
CA ALA A 287 0.14 -23.62 4.08
C ALA A 287 -0.29 -22.46 3.17
N MET A 288 0.67 -21.85 2.48
CA MET A 288 0.46 -20.77 1.51
C MET A 288 0.88 -21.15 0.08
N ALA A 289 1.06 -22.45 -0.20
CA ALA A 289 1.51 -22.94 -1.50
C ALA A 289 0.64 -22.42 -2.66
N ASN A 290 -0.67 -22.26 -2.44
CA ASN A 290 -1.62 -21.78 -3.45
C ASN A 290 -1.40 -20.31 -3.87
N LEU A 291 -0.64 -19.50 -3.12
CA LEU A 291 -0.28 -18.14 -3.51
C LEU A 291 0.85 -18.10 -4.57
N GLY A 292 1.65 -19.15 -4.71
CA GLY A 292 2.50 -19.36 -5.89
C GLY A 292 3.87 -18.65 -5.92
N SER A 293 4.40 -18.14 -4.80
CA SER A 293 5.81 -17.70 -4.72
C SER A 293 6.43 -17.88 -3.34
N ALA A 294 7.31 -18.88 -3.19
CA ALA A 294 7.92 -19.21 -1.91
C ALA A 294 9.00 -18.21 -1.44
N LEU A 295 9.57 -17.39 -2.33
CA LEU A 295 10.71 -16.52 -2.00
C LEU A 295 10.41 -15.02 -2.08
N GLY A 296 9.34 -14.61 -2.76
CA GLY A 296 9.00 -13.19 -2.91
C GLY A 296 8.67 -12.53 -1.56
N TRP A 297 7.73 -13.11 -0.82
CA TRP A 297 7.30 -12.54 0.46
C TRP A 297 8.39 -12.60 1.54
N PRO A 298 9.13 -13.72 1.72
CA PRO A 298 10.30 -13.74 2.58
C PRO A 298 11.34 -12.68 2.21
N TRP A 299 11.59 -12.44 0.91
CA TRP A 299 12.52 -11.38 0.50
C TRP A 299 12.04 -9.98 0.90
N GLN A 300 10.76 -9.68 0.72
CA GLN A 300 10.20 -8.37 1.11
C GLN A 300 10.29 -8.13 2.62
N THR A 301 10.00 -9.14 3.44
CA THR A 301 10.12 -9.05 4.90
C THR A 301 11.57 -9.02 5.39
N CYS A 302 12.49 -9.54 4.58
CA CYS A 302 13.94 -9.45 4.77
C CYS A 302 14.60 -8.17 4.25
N THR A 303 13.79 -7.22 3.75
CA THR A 303 14.29 -5.95 3.22
C THR A 303 13.53 -4.76 3.78
N GLU A 304 12.38 -4.42 3.19
CA GLU A 304 11.62 -3.21 3.53
C GLU A 304 10.43 -3.47 4.48
N LEU A 305 9.79 -4.65 4.39
CA LEU A 305 8.57 -5.00 5.12
C LEU A 305 8.94 -5.73 6.42
N VAL A 306 9.84 -5.16 7.22
CA VAL A 306 10.31 -5.79 8.48
C VAL A 306 9.19 -5.75 9.51
N ILE A 307 8.36 -6.80 9.54
CA ILE A 307 7.22 -6.91 10.45
C ILE A 307 7.75 -7.13 11.88
N ALA A 308 7.32 -6.28 12.82
CA ALA A 308 7.75 -6.31 14.21
C ALA A 308 6.86 -7.25 15.05
N MET A 309 6.82 -8.53 14.68
CA MET A 309 5.99 -9.55 15.31
C MET A 309 6.84 -10.72 15.81
N CYS A 310 6.47 -11.29 16.95
CA CYS A 310 7.03 -12.53 17.47
C CYS A 310 6.05 -13.14 18.50
N SER A 311 6.09 -14.45 18.67
CA SER A 311 5.33 -15.14 19.72
C SER A 311 5.97 -14.88 21.10
N GLU A 312 5.15 -14.62 22.11
CA GLU A 312 5.58 -14.41 23.51
C GLU A 312 5.45 -15.68 24.36
N GLY A 313 4.80 -16.71 23.81
CA GLY A 313 4.58 -18.00 24.45
C GLY A 313 3.52 -17.96 25.56
N PRO A 314 3.21 -19.12 26.18
CA PRO A 314 2.30 -19.18 27.31
C PRO A 314 2.75 -18.31 28.50
N PRO A 315 1.82 -17.60 29.18
CA PRO A 315 0.38 -17.68 29.04
C PRO A 315 -0.22 -16.73 28.00
N ASN A 316 0.58 -16.02 27.21
CA ASN A 316 0.07 -14.97 26.33
C ASN A 316 -0.47 -15.52 25.02
N ASP A 317 0.17 -16.54 24.46
CA ASP A 317 -0.28 -17.29 23.27
C ASP A 317 -0.14 -18.82 23.46
N PHE A 318 -0.18 -19.59 22.36
CA PHE A 318 -0.03 -21.05 22.36
C PHE A 318 1.38 -21.54 21.97
N PHE A 319 2.25 -20.66 21.48
CA PHE A 319 3.45 -21.01 20.72
C PHE A 319 4.72 -20.92 21.58
N SER A 320 5.91 -21.04 20.98
CA SER A 320 7.17 -20.81 21.68
C SER A 320 7.39 -19.32 21.93
N ASP A 321 8.10 -18.96 23.01
CA ASP A 321 8.50 -17.58 23.28
C ASP A 321 9.68 -17.18 22.39
N ASP A 322 9.36 -16.90 21.13
CA ASP A 322 10.29 -16.49 20.08
C ASP A 322 10.83 -15.08 20.33
N CYS A 323 10.01 -14.19 20.90
CA CYS A 323 10.44 -12.86 21.32
C CYS A 323 11.65 -12.94 22.25
N LYS A 324 11.61 -13.82 23.25
CA LYS A 324 12.72 -14.03 24.18
C LYS A 324 13.84 -14.86 23.58
N ALA A 325 13.51 -15.94 22.86
CA ALA A 325 14.50 -16.85 22.29
C ALA A 325 15.44 -16.15 21.31
N TYR A 326 14.91 -15.21 20.53
CA TYR A 326 15.65 -14.51 19.48
C TYR A 326 15.97 -13.05 19.83
N GLY A 327 15.67 -12.55 21.03
CA GLY A 327 16.01 -11.18 21.42
C GLY A 327 15.18 -10.09 20.72
N GLY A 328 13.92 -10.40 20.41
CA GLY A 328 12.93 -9.50 19.83
C GLY A 328 12.64 -9.77 18.35
N PRO A 329 11.57 -9.15 17.81
CA PRO A 329 11.05 -9.47 16.49
C PRO A 329 12.03 -9.12 15.36
N VAL A 330 12.74 -8.00 15.47
CA VAL A 330 13.70 -7.57 14.44
C VAL A 330 14.90 -8.52 14.37
N ASN A 331 15.39 -9.01 15.51
CA ASN A 331 16.52 -9.93 15.51
C ASN A 331 16.09 -11.35 15.08
N SER A 332 14.87 -11.78 15.43
CA SER A 332 14.26 -13.00 14.86
C SER A 332 14.21 -12.94 13.33
N GLN A 333 13.68 -11.83 12.78
CA GLN A 333 13.64 -11.61 11.34
C GLN A 333 15.06 -11.62 10.73
N TYR A 334 16.03 -10.94 11.34
CA TYR A 334 17.42 -10.96 10.90
C TYR A 334 17.98 -12.38 10.77
N MET A 335 17.78 -13.23 11.80
CA MET A 335 18.27 -14.60 11.80
C MET A 335 17.63 -15.44 10.70
N PHE A 336 16.31 -15.31 10.52
CA PHE A 336 15.59 -15.94 9.41
C PHE A 336 16.16 -15.51 8.05
N CYS A 337 16.35 -14.21 7.83
CA CYS A 337 16.85 -13.67 6.57
C CYS A 337 18.27 -14.11 6.24
N ASN A 338 19.15 -14.15 7.23
CA ASN A 338 20.51 -14.64 7.05
C ASN A 338 20.51 -16.14 6.69
N ASN A 339 19.64 -16.94 7.31
CA ASN A 339 19.50 -18.36 7.01
C ASN A 339 18.98 -18.59 5.57
N GLU A 340 17.91 -17.90 5.18
CA GLU A 340 17.25 -18.12 3.90
C GLU A 340 18.02 -17.52 2.71
N PHE A 341 18.53 -16.29 2.85
CA PHE A 341 19.09 -15.52 1.73
C PHE A 341 20.60 -15.30 1.80
N GLY A 342 21.28 -15.69 2.88
CA GLY A 342 22.73 -15.50 3.03
C GLY A 342 23.53 -16.13 1.89
N SER A 343 23.13 -17.32 1.44
CA SER A 343 23.74 -18.01 0.29
C SER A 343 23.51 -17.30 -1.05
N MET A 344 22.47 -16.46 -1.15
CA MET A 344 22.14 -15.67 -2.35
C MET A 344 22.88 -14.31 -2.39
N GLY A 345 23.65 -13.99 -1.34
CA GLY A 345 24.39 -12.73 -1.19
C GLY A 345 23.68 -11.67 -0.36
N TRP A 346 22.64 -12.04 0.41
CA TRP A 346 22.03 -11.14 1.37
C TRP A 346 22.96 -10.89 2.56
N SER A 347 22.91 -9.68 3.10
CA SER A 347 23.66 -9.26 4.28
C SER A 347 22.78 -8.34 5.14
N ASP A 348 23.22 -8.08 6.37
CA ASP A 348 22.55 -7.17 7.32
C ASP A 348 22.15 -5.81 6.71
N GLY A 349 22.99 -5.27 5.83
CA GLY A 349 22.73 -4.02 5.10
C GLY A 349 21.48 -4.00 4.21
N PHE A 350 20.84 -5.15 3.94
CA PHE A 350 19.55 -5.22 3.23
C PHE A 350 18.34 -5.08 4.16
N LEU A 351 18.49 -5.36 5.46
CA LEU A 351 17.39 -5.25 6.42
C LEU A 351 17.19 -3.78 6.79
N HIS A 352 16.02 -3.23 6.48
CA HIS A 352 15.69 -1.82 6.73
C HIS A 352 14.44 -1.67 7.61
N PRO A 353 14.57 -1.86 8.94
CA PRO A 353 13.44 -1.81 9.87
C PRO A 353 12.63 -0.51 9.84
N ASP A 354 13.28 0.63 9.57
CA ASP A 354 12.64 1.94 9.51
C ASP A 354 12.07 2.30 8.12
N SER A 355 12.18 1.42 7.13
CA SER A 355 11.85 1.72 5.73
C SER A 355 10.41 2.23 5.56
N LEU A 356 9.42 1.53 6.12
CA LEU A 356 8.02 1.94 5.99
C LEU A 356 7.68 3.22 6.77
N LYS A 357 8.34 3.43 7.90
CA LYS A 357 8.21 4.68 8.67
C LYS A 357 8.69 5.88 7.85
N ILE A 358 9.80 5.73 7.11
CA ILE A 358 10.37 6.76 6.26
C ILE A 358 9.53 6.96 4.99
N GLN A 359 9.17 5.86 4.33
CA GLN A 359 8.51 5.91 3.03
C GLN A 359 7.05 6.33 3.13
N TYR A 360 6.28 5.78 4.08
CA TYR A 360 4.83 5.96 4.14
C TYR A 360 4.35 6.65 5.42
N GLY A 361 5.09 6.47 6.52
CA GLY A 361 4.76 7.02 7.82
C GLY A 361 3.57 6.32 8.49
N PHE A 362 3.40 6.58 9.80
CA PHE A 362 2.30 6.04 10.62
C PHE A 362 1.33 7.12 11.11
N ASN A 363 1.42 8.33 10.54
CA ASN A 363 0.50 9.43 10.80
C ASN A 363 -0.33 9.72 9.55
N PHE A 364 -1.64 9.56 9.68
CA PHE A 364 -2.58 9.62 8.57
C PHE A 364 -3.28 10.98 8.44
N ALA A 365 -2.87 12.03 9.17
CA ALA A 365 -3.56 13.33 9.16
C ALA A 365 -3.73 13.93 7.75
N ALA A 366 -2.77 13.60 6.91
CA ALA A 366 -2.59 13.95 5.51
C ALA A 366 -3.40 13.12 4.51
N ALA A 367 -3.84 11.94 4.93
CA ALA A 367 -4.53 11.02 4.05
C ALA A 367 -5.94 11.53 3.72
N SER A 368 -6.42 11.14 2.55
CA SER A 368 -7.76 11.46 2.09
C SER A 368 -8.31 10.34 1.22
N ASN A 369 -9.63 10.16 1.26
CA ASN A 369 -10.35 9.15 0.48
C ASN A 369 -9.81 7.71 0.65
N ILE A 370 -9.66 7.27 1.90
CA ILE A 370 -9.26 5.88 2.21
C ILE A 370 -10.29 5.27 3.15
N VAL A 371 -10.80 4.09 2.82
CA VAL A 371 -11.51 3.23 3.76
C VAL A 371 -10.53 2.19 4.27
N PHE A 372 -10.27 2.20 5.57
CA PHE A 372 -9.62 1.12 6.30
C PHE A 372 -10.68 0.20 6.90
N THR A 373 -10.65 -1.08 6.57
CA THR A 373 -11.50 -2.09 7.21
C THR A 373 -10.63 -3.13 7.88
N ASN A 374 -11.05 -3.66 9.02
CA ASN A 374 -10.43 -4.80 9.69
C ASN A 374 -11.51 -5.73 10.22
N GLY A 375 -11.28 -7.03 10.09
CA GLY A 375 -12.09 -8.04 10.77
C GLY A 375 -11.78 -8.10 12.26
N ASP A 376 -12.76 -8.36 13.12
CA ASP A 376 -12.53 -8.49 14.57
C ASP A 376 -11.98 -9.86 14.99
N VAL A 377 -12.06 -10.88 14.13
CA VAL A 377 -11.46 -12.22 14.31
C VAL A 377 -10.32 -12.45 13.33
N ASP A 378 -9.77 -11.37 12.78
CA ASP A 378 -8.57 -11.41 11.95
C ASP A 378 -7.33 -11.19 12.85
N PRO A 379 -6.36 -12.12 12.89
CA PRO A 379 -5.15 -11.94 13.68
C PRO A 379 -4.27 -10.78 13.20
N TRP A 380 -4.43 -10.30 11.95
CA TRP A 380 -3.76 -9.09 11.46
C TRP A 380 -4.39 -7.79 11.96
N SER A 381 -5.60 -7.84 12.50
CA SER A 381 -6.36 -6.66 12.93
C SER A 381 -5.66 -5.79 13.98
N PRO A 382 -4.82 -6.27 14.93
CA PRO A 382 -4.15 -5.39 15.88
C PRO A 382 -3.18 -4.39 15.21
N GLY A 383 -2.65 -4.73 14.02
CA GLY A 383 -1.84 -3.80 13.21
C GLY A 383 -2.63 -2.94 12.24
N GLY A 384 -3.96 -2.99 12.29
CA GLY A 384 -4.84 -2.18 11.46
C GLY A 384 -4.87 -0.70 11.86
N VAL A 385 -5.50 0.11 11.02
CA VAL A 385 -5.72 1.55 11.26
C VAL A 385 -7.13 1.79 11.79
N TYR A 386 -7.23 2.42 12.97
CA TYR A 386 -8.48 2.68 13.68
C TYR A 386 -8.65 4.16 14.02
N GLU A 387 -9.81 4.53 14.58
CA GLU A 387 -10.14 5.91 14.98
C GLU A 387 -9.08 6.59 15.87
N ARG A 388 -8.37 5.79 16.69
CA ARG A 388 -7.31 6.26 17.59
C ARG A 388 -5.92 6.31 16.97
N ALA A 389 -5.73 5.81 15.75
CA ALA A 389 -4.43 5.84 15.10
C ALA A 389 -4.00 7.29 14.81
N PRO A 390 -2.68 7.59 14.83
CA PRO A 390 -2.20 8.96 14.70
C PRO A 390 -2.73 9.66 13.44
N GLY A 391 -3.31 10.84 13.61
CA GLY A 391 -3.82 11.67 12.52
C GLY A 391 -5.21 11.31 11.98
N ILE A 392 -5.77 10.13 12.27
CA ILE A 392 -7.07 9.71 11.73
C ILE A 392 -8.20 10.69 12.08
N ALA A 393 -8.22 11.22 13.31
CA ALA A 393 -9.22 12.22 13.72
C ALA A 393 -9.23 13.49 12.84
N HIS A 394 -8.09 13.86 12.25
CA HIS A 394 -8.02 14.93 11.25
C HIS A 394 -8.45 14.42 9.87
N ALA A 395 -7.94 13.25 9.47
CA ALA A 395 -8.15 12.62 8.17
C ALA A 395 -9.62 12.30 7.87
N THR A 396 -10.45 12.05 8.89
CA THR A 396 -11.89 11.80 8.70
C THR A 396 -12.63 12.98 8.05
N LYS A 397 -12.13 14.22 8.23
CA LYS A 397 -12.65 15.42 7.56
C LYS A 397 -12.37 15.43 6.06
N HIS A 398 -11.39 14.64 5.63
CA HIS A 398 -10.93 14.50 4.24
C HIS A 398 -11.34 13.15 3.63
N GLY A 399 -12.39 12.53 4.19
CA GLY A 399 -12.94 11.29 3.65
C GLY A 399 -12.13 10.04 3.98
N VAL A 400 -11.44 10.00 5.13
CA VAL A 400 -10.88 8.75 5.65
C VAL A 400 -11.86 8.10 6.62
N TYR A 401 -12.09 6.80 6.46
CA TYR A 401 -13.04 6.03 7.26
C TYR A 401 -12.37 4.77 7.81
N THR A 402 -12.77 4.35 9.01
CA THR A 402 -12.27 3.15 9.66
C THR A 402 -13.44 2.27 10.09
N PHE A 403 -13.39 0.97 9.81
CA PHE A 403 -14.40 0.00 10.23
C PHE A 403 -13.74 -1.22 10.88
N LEU A 404 -14.15 -1.54 12.11
CA LEU A 404 -13.89 -2.83 12.75
C LEU A 404 -15.16 -3.69 12.60
N ILE A 405 -15.08 -4.76 11.81
CA ILE A 405 -16.24 -5.51 11.35
C ILE A 405 -16.39 -6.77 12.20
N ALA A 406 -17.43 -6.80 13.04
CA ALA A 406 -17.64 -7.90 13.96
C ALA A 406 -18.00 -9.24 13.26
N GLY A 407 -17.47 -10.35 13.77
CA GLY A 407 -17.55 -11.69 13.19
C GLY A 407 -16.92 -11.81 11.80
N SER A 408 -15.91 -11.00 11.48
CA SER A 408 -15.24 -11.04 10.17
C SER A 408 -13.78 -11.41 10.32
N ALA A 409 -13.35 -12.42 9.57
CA ALA A 409 -11.94 -12.80 9.43
C ALA A 409 -11.25 -11.94 8.36
N HIS A 410 -10.07 -12.36 7.91
CA HIS A 410 -9.20 -11.59 7.03
C HIS A 410 -9.93 -11.15 5.75
N HIS A 411 -10.10 -9.83 5.61
CA HIS A 411 -10.75 -9.13 4.50
C HIS A 411 -12.05 -9.77 3.95
N LEU A 412 -12.91 -10.27 4.84
CA LEU A 412 -14.22 -10.83 4.46
C LEU A 412 -15.05 -9.85 3.61
N ASP A 413 -14.96 -8.55 3.89
CA ASP A 413 -15.66 -7.48 3.18
C ASP A 413 -15.33 -7.39 1.67
N LEU A 414 -14.18 -7.88 1.23
CA LEU A 414 -13.81 -7.95 -0.19
C LEU A 414 -14.35 -9.20 -0.92
N ARG A 415 -14.73 -10.25 -0.17
CA ARG A 415 -15.26 -11.49 -0.75
C ARG A 415 -16.58 -11.24 -1.48
N GLN A 416 -16.96 -12.19 -2.33
CA GLN A 416 -18.31 -12.20 -2.94
C GLN A 416 -19.36 -12.15 -1.82
N PRO A 417 -20.33 -11.20 -1.88
CA PRO A 417 -21.46 -11.20 -0.97
C PRO A 417 -22.14 -12.57 -0.88
N ASN A 418 -22.64 -12.92 0.30
CA ASN A 418 -23.16 -14.23 0.61
C ASN A 418 -24.36 -14.16 1.56
N THR A 419 -25.30 -15.11 1.41
CA THR A 419 -26.47 -15.25 2.28
C THR A 419 -26.11 -15.50 3.76
N CYS A 420 -24.92 -16.03 4.03
CA CYS A 420 -24.36 -16.25 5.36
C CYS A 420 -23.44 -15.12 5.85
N ASP A 421 -23.40 -13.98 5.17
CA ASP A 421 -22.67 -12.83 5.68
C ASP A 421 -23.28 -12.32 7.01
N PRO A 422 -22.45 -12.07 8.03
CA PRO A 422 -22.86 -11.41 9.26
C PRO A 422 -23.48 -10.01 8.98
N PRO A 423 -24.47 -9.58 9.77
CA PRO A 423 -25.04 -8.23 9.63
C PRO A 423 -23.99 -7.08 9.61
N PRO A 424 -22.90 -7.12 10.42
CA PRO A 424 -21.86 -6.09 10.38
C PRO A 424 -21.20 -5.93 9.01
N VAL A 425 -20.78 -7.03 8.34
CA VAL A 425 -20.09 -6.93 7.04
C VAL A 425 -21.02 -6.48 5.92
N ARG A 426 -22.28 -6.90 5.93
CA ARG A 426 -23.30 -6.42 4.98
C ARG A 426 -23.49 -4.91 5.09
N ASN A 427 -23.58 -4.41 6.32
CA ASN A 427 -23.73 -2.98 6.56
C ASN A 427 -22.45 -2.20 6.23
N ALA A 428 -21.27 -2.74 6.54
CA ALA A 428 -19.98 -2.14 6.18
C ALA A 428 -19.86 -1.98 4.66
N ARG A 429 -20.08 -3.06 3.88
CA ARG A 429 -20.07 -2.99 2.41
C ARG A 429 -21.04 -1.94 1.89
N PHE A 430 -22.27 -1.90 2.41
CA PHE A 430 -23.26 -0.89 2.02
C PHE A 430 -22.77 0.54 2.26
N GLN A 431 -22.20 0.83 3.44
CA GLN A 431 -21.67 2.16 3.74
C GLN A 431 -20.49 2.53 2.83
N ILE A 432 -19.58 1.58 2.61
CA ILE A 432 -18.39 1.77 1.77
C ILE A 432 -18.77 1.98 0.31
N THR A 433 -19.74 1.25 -0.21
CA THR A 433 -20.29 1.47 -1.55
C THR A 433 -20.83 2.89 -1.71
N ASN A 434 -21.56 3.42 -0.73
CA ASN A 434 -22.05 4.80 -0.77
C ASN A 434 -20.90 5.83 -0.68
N ILE A 435 -19.87 5.56 0.11
CA ILE A 435 -18.65 6.38 0.18
C ILE A 435 -17.96 6.44 -1.18
N ILE A 436 -17.78 5.29 -1.84
CA ILE A 436 -17.15 5.21 -3.16
C ILE A 436 -18.00 5.92 -4.22
N ASP A 437 -19.35 5.80 -4.19
CA ASP A 437 -20.22 6.56 -5.11
C ASP A 437 -20.03 8.07 -4.95
N CYS A 438 -19.83 8.56 -3.72
CA CYS A 438 -19.52 9.97 -3.49
C CYS A 438 -18.16 10.39 -4.05
N TRP A 439 -17.12 9.55 -3.95
CA TRP A 439 -15.82 9.87 -4.54
C TRP A 439 -15.82 9.87 -6.06
N VAL A 440 -16.52 8.91 -6.67
CA VAL A 440 -16.66 8.81 -8.13
C VAL A 440 -17.59 9.92 -8.67
N ASN A 441 -18.60 10.30 -7.90
CA ASN A 441 -19.60 11.31 -8.28
C ASN A 441 -19.68 12.45 -7.24
N PRO A 442 -18.63 13.29 -7.10
CA PRO A 442 -18.56 14.31 -6.04
C PRO A 442 -19.71 15.32 -6.07
N LYS A 443 -20.31 15.56 -7.24
CA LYS A 443 -21.50 16.42 -7.38
C LYS A 443 -22.72 15.89 -6.61
N LYS A 444 -22.81 14.58 -6.37
CA LYS A 444 -23.89 13.98 -5.57
C LYS A 444 -23.71 14.23 -4.07
N CYS A 445 -22.48 14.50 -3.64
CA CYS A 445 -22.11 14.53 -2.23
C CYS A 445 -21.33 15.82 -1.91
N PRO A 446 -22.02 16.96 -1.71
CA PRO A 446 -21.39 18.23 -1.36
C PRO A 446 -20.66 18.21 -0.02
N LYS A 447 -20.90 17.18 0.81
CA LYS A 447 -20.14 16.88 2.03
C LYS A 447 -19.71 15.42 2.00
N PRO A 448 -18.55 15.07 2.57
CA PRO A 448 -18.17 13.68 2.79
C PRO A 448 -19.28 12.93 3.55
N PRO A 449 -19.62 11.69 3.16
CA PRO A 449 -20.50 10.84 3.94
C PRO A 449 -20.01 10.72 5.39
N VAL A 450 -20.92 10.45 6.32
CA VAL A 450 -20.55 10.14 7.70
C VAL A 450 -20.78 8.65 7.89
N ALA A 451 -19.73 7.91 8.21
CA ALA A 451 -19.85 6.51 8.59
C ALA A 451 -20.64 6.40 9.91
N THR A 452 -21.56 5.46 9.94
CA THR A 452 -22.38 5.12 11.11
C THR A 452 -21.86 3.83 11.74
N LYS A 453 -22.11 3.69 13.04
CA LYS A 453 -21.72 2.50 13.79
C LYS A 453 -22.33 1.24 13.14
N LEU A 454 -21.49 0.23 12.91
CA LEU A 454 -21.95 -1.07 12.41
C LEU A 454 -22.91 -1.73 13.42
N PRO A 455 -23.90 -2.51 12.95
CA PRO A 455 -24.73 -3.31 13.83
C PRO A 455 -23.87 -4.32 14.62
N PRO A 456 -24.35 -4.82 15.77
CA PRO A 456 -23.66 -5.88 16.49
C PRO A 456 -23.65 -7.19 15.68
N LEU A 457 -22.78 -8.12 16.08
CA LEU A 457 -22.86 -9.50 15.61
C LEU A 457 -24.25 -10.05 15.98
N GLY A 458 -25.00 -10.48 14.97
CA GLY A 458 -26.36 -11.02 15.11
C GLY A 458 -26.46 -12.39 14.47
N GLU A 459 -27.66 -12.99 14.54
CA GLU A 459 -27.90 -14.26 13.84
C GLU A 459 -27.66 -14.13 12.34
N LEU A 460 -27.08 -15.18 11.75
CA LEU A 460 -26.90 -15.25 10.30
C LEU A 460 -28.26 -15.23 9.60
N SER A 461 -28.34 -14.51 8.48
CA SER A 461 -29.61 -14.36 7.77
C SER A 461 -30.10 -15.64 7.07
N SER A 462 -29.20 -16.60 6.86
CA SER A 462 -29.48 -17.91 6.26
C SER A 462 -28.60 -18.98 6.89
N LYS A 463 -29.10 -20.22 6.92
CA LYS A 463 -28.31 -21.44 7.20
C LYS A 463 -27.82 -22.13 5.92
N ASP A 464 -28.37 -21.74 4.77
CA ASP A 464 -27.98 -22.20 3.44
C ASP A 464 -27.14 -21.10 2.77
N CYS A 465 -25.83 -21.28 2.79
CA CYS A 465 -24.84 -20.29 2.37
C CYS A 465 -24.66 -20.33 0.84
N LYS A 466 -24.95 -19.22 0.18
CA LYS A 466 -24.89 -19.06 -1.28
C LYS A 466 -24.36 -17.68 -1.61
N SER A 467 -23.52 -17.62 -2.64
CA SER A 467 -23.05 -16.35 -3.20
C SER A 467 -24.24 -15.55 -3.76
N GLU A 468 -24.28 -14.27 -3.43
CA GLU A 468 -25.25 -13.29 -3.89
C GLU A 468 -24.58 -12.43 -4.97
N TYR A 469 -25.16 -12.37 -6.18
CA TYR A 469 -24.60 -11.62 -7.31
C TYR A 469 -25.47 -10.42 -7.67
N PHE A 470 -24.86 -9.25 -7.83
CA PHE A 470 -25.49 -7.97 -8.14
C PHE A 470 -26.64 -7.61 -7.18
N ALA A 471 -26.47 -7.97 -5.91
CA ALA A 471 -27.52 -7.95 -4.91
C ALA A 471 -27.51 -6.70 -4.03
N TYR A 472 -26.67 -5.70 -4.34
CA TYR A 472 -26.71 -4.40 -3.68
C TYR A 472 -28.16 -3.85 -3.65
N PRO A 473 -28.70 -3.41 -2.50
CA PRO A 473 -28.00 -3.04 -1.26
C PRO A 473 -27.93 -4.13 -0.17
N TRP A 474 -28.00 -5.42 -0.53
CA TRP A 474 -27.89 -6.57 0.39
C TRP A 474 -28.83 -6.47 1.61
N GLY A 475 -30.10 -6.14 1.34
CA GLY A 475 -31.14 -5.99 2.35
C GLY A 475 -31.08 -4.71 3.18
N GLN A 476 -30.12 -3.81 2.94
CA GLN A 476 -30.06 -2.51 3.61
C GLN A 476 -31.09 -1.53 3.02
N LYS A 477 -31.68 -0.71 3.89
CA LYS A 477 -32.63 0.33 3.44
C LYS A 477 -31.86 1.54 2.90
N VAL A 478 -32.07 1.87 1.63
CA VAL A 478 -31.61 3.14 1.05
C VAL A 478 -32.56 4.25 1.51
N SER A 479 -32.45 4.72 2.75
CA SER A 479 -33.02 6.03 3.06
C SER A 479 -32.19 7.07 2.31
N ARG A 480 -32.81 7.95 1.51
CA ARG A 480 -32.13 9.15 0.98
C ARG A 480 -31.36 9.76 2.14
N LEU A 481 -30.03 9.84 2.03
CA LEU A 481 -29.14 10.46 3.01
C LEU A 481 -29.79 11.74 3.50
N SER A 482 -30.36 11.71 4.69
CA SER A 482 -30.99 12.87 5.29
C SER A 482 -29.84 13.74 5.77
N PHE A 483 -29.62 14.85 5.08
CA PHE A 483 -28.78 15.94 5.55
C PHE A 483 -29.44 16.58 6.77
N PHE A 484 -29.37 15.90 7.91
CA PHE A 484 -29.66 16.54 9.20
C PHE A 484 -28.57 16.13 10.19
N PRO A 485 -27.87 17.11 10.81
CA PRO A 485 -27.07 16.81 11.98
C PRO A 485 -28.03 16.26 13.03
N THR A 486 -27.68 15.10 13.60
CA THR A 486 -28.33 14.62 14.82
C THR A 486 -28.00 15.62 15.93
N ASN A 487 -28.89 16.61 16.13
CA ASN A 487 -28.88 17.42 17.33
C ASN A 487 -29.26 16.51 18.50
N ASP A 488 -28.26 16.16 19.30
CA ASP A 488 -28.38 15.43 20.55
C ASP A 488 -28.96 16.32 21.68
N PHE A 489 -29.98 17.12 21.35
CA PHE A 489 -30.65 18.03 22.28
C PHE A 489 -32.08 17.59 22.64
N ALA A 490 -32.61 16.54 21.99
CA ALA A 490 -33.97 16.06 22.18
C ALA A 490 -34.09 14.78 23.04
N LYS A 491 -33.05 14.42 23.81
CA LYS A 491 -33.10 13.29 24.77
C LYS A 491 -32.88 13.70 26.24
N LYS A 492 -33.02 14.99 26.57
CA LYS A 492 -32.95 15.48 27.96
C LYS A 492 -34.27 15.93 28.59
N PHE A 493 -35.41 15.77 27.90
CA PHE A 493 -36.73 16.00 28.49
C PHE A 493 -37.71 14.89 28.11
N ALA A 494 -37.56 13.73 28.75
CA ALA A 494 -38.61 12.73 28.81
C ALA A 494 -38.48 11.93 30.11
N ALA A 495 -39.00 12.48 31.20
CA ALA A 495 -39.37 11.74 32.40
C ALA A 495 -40.86 11.98 32.70
N PRO A 496 -41.59 10.99 33.22
CA PRO A 496 -43.04 10.89 33.05
C PRO A 496 -43.82 11.69 34.10
N TRP A 497 -44.82 12.45 33.64
CA TRP A 497 -45.82 13.04 34.53
C TRP A 497 -46.85 11.98 34.94
N SER A 498 -46.82 11.60 36.22
CA SER A 498 -47.97 11.04 36.91
C SER A 498 -48.85 12.19 37.42
N ARG A 499 -50.17 12.00 37.32
CA ARG A 499 -51.22 12.94 37.71
C ARG A 499 -51.08 13.34 39.18
N ARG A 500 -51.10 14.65 39.48
CA ARG A 500 -51.97 15.28 40.49
C ARG A 500 -51.74 16.80 40.59
N THR A 501 -52.82 17.55 40.31
CA THR A 501 -53.36 18.58 41.22
C THR A 501 -52.71 19.98 41.23
N ILE A 502 -53.42 20.91 40.57
CA ILE A 502 -53.91 22.21 41.10
C ILE A 502 -53.00 23.45 41.04
N PHE A 503 -53.54 24.41 40.27
CA PHE A 503 -53.68 25.86 40.48
C PHE A 503 -52.51 26.82 40.22
N TYR A 504 -52.85 27.79 39.33
CA TYR A 504 -52.58 29.24 39.37
C TYR A 504 -51.10 29.67 39.44
N SER A 505 -50.63 30.72 38.80
CA SER A 505 -51.17 31.69 37.86
C SER A 505 -50.03 32.67 37.59
N PHE A 506 -50.03 33.20 36.36
CA PHE A 506 -49.72 34.59 36.03
C PHE A 506 -48.29 35.17 36.06
N VAL A 507 -48.08 35.91 34.96
CA VAL A 507 -47.29 37.15 34.76
C VAL A 507 -45.77 36.98 34.77
N GLN A 508 -45.04 37.02 33.65
CA GLN A 508 -44.91 38.02 32.56
C GLN A 508 -43.93 39.15 32.93
N VAL A 509 -43.21 39.59 31.88
CA VAL A 509 -42.37 40.79 31.77
C VAL A 509 -40.94 40.60 32.35
N GLY A 510 -39.84 40.88 31.66
CA GLY A 510 -39.64 41.48 30.35
C GLY A 510 -38.30 42.24 30.34
N TRP A 511 -37.55 42.07 29.26
CA TRP A 511 -36.89 43.14 28.49
C TRP A 511 -35.79 44.02 29.13
N VAL A 512 -34.58 43.89 28.55
CA VAL A 512 -33.71 44.96 27.97
C VAL A 512 -32.30 45.12 28.57
N ASN A 513 -31.34 44.84 27.68
CA ASN A 513 -30.03 45.44 27.40
C ASN A 513 -29.53 46.60 28.28
N TYR A 514 -28.22 46.61 28.58
CA TYR A 514 -27.20 47.44 27.91
C TYR A 514 -25.81 47.08 28.45
N GLY A 515 -24.79 47.20 27.60
CA GLY A 515 -23.41 46.81 27.90
C GLY A 515 -22.49 47.92 28.43
N CYS A 516 -21.22 47.53 28.51
CA CYS A 516 -19.98 48.31 28.40
C CYS A 516 -19.33 48.93 29.68
N VAL A 517 -18.05 48.53 29.87
CA VAL A 517 -16.83 49.37 30.14
C VAL A 517 -16.08 49.20 31.50
N TYR A 518 -14.85 48.66 31.36
CA TYR A 518 -13.52 48.99 31.95
C TYR A 518 -13.15 48.93 33.46
N ASP A 519 -12.02 48.22 33.66
CA ASP A 519 -10.78 48.50 34.42
C ASP A 519 -10.56 48.32 35.95
N GLN A 520 -9.56 47.45 36.23
CA GLN A 520 -8.40 47.48 37.13
C GLN A 520 -8.50 47.76 38.65
N VAL A 521 -7.77 46.95 39.45
CA VAL A 521 -6.51 47.31 40.18
C VAL A 521 -6.19 46.35 41.37
N ALA A 522 -4.96 45.78 41.31
CA ALA A 522 -3.92 45.50 42.34
C ALA A 522 -4.10 44.60 43.60
N ALA A 523 -3.26 43.55 43.61
CA ALA A 523 -2.09 43.27 44.48
C ALA A 523 -2.21 42.91 45.99
N LYS A 524 -1.52 41.82 46.37
CA LYS A 524 -0.46 41.79 47.43
C LYS A 524 0.31 40.45 47.53
N THR A 525 1.65 40.54 47.51
CA THR A 525 2.70 39.54 47.82
C THR A 525 3.24 39.77 49.26
N PRO A 526 4.07 38.89 49.90
CA PRO A 526 5.57 38.84 49.72
C PRO A 526 6.22 37.42 49.92
N GLN A 527 7.22 36.98 49.13
CA GLN A 527 8.70 37.17 49.16
C GLN A 527 9.52 36.46 50.29
N PHE A 528 10.51 35.66 49.86
CA PHE A 528 11.89 35.54 50.39
C PHE A 528 12.81 34.87 49.34
N LEU A 529 14.14 35.04 49.39
CA LEU A 529 15.00 35.89 48.54
C LEU A 529 16.38 35.21 48.32
N GLY A 530 17.08 35.54 47.22
CA GLY A 530 18.52 35.31 46.93
C GLY A 530 18.76 34.71 45.52
N ALA A 531 19.02 35.40 44.39
CA ALA A 531 19.91 36.54 44.02
C ALA A 531 21.41 36.17 44.13
N ILE A 532 22.37 36.32 43.17
CA ILE A 532 22.63 37.17 41.96
C ILE A 532 23.85 36.50 41.23
N GLU A 533 24.07 36.46 39.90
CA GLU A 533 24.59 37.51 38.97
C GLU A 533 24.65 36.97 37.50
N LEU A 534 23.88 37.48 36.51
CA LEU A 534 24.30 38.25 35.30
C LEU A 534 25.80 38.22 34.96
N GLY A 535 26.32 37.98 33.74
CA GLY A 535 25.83 37.77 32.38
C GLY A 535 27.05 37.75 31.42
N ILE A 536 26.80 37.73 30.10
CA ILE A 536 27.72 37.84 28.95
C ILE A 536 28.20 36.49 28.34
N PHE A 537 28.12 36.46 27.00
CA PHE A 537 28.71 35.53 26.01
C PHE A 537 27.82 34.38 25.48
N PHE A 538 26.92 34.77 24.58
CA PHE A 538 26.87 34.15 23.24
C PHE A 538 28.29 33.85 22.72
N SER A 539 28.47 32.73 22.00
CA SER A 539 29.66 32.29 21.23
C SER A 539 30.62 31.27 21.86
N VAL A 540 30.20 30.00 21.97
CA VAL A 540 31.13 28.84 21.97
C VAL A 540 30.54 27.69 21.15
N SER A 541 30.56 27.85 19.82
CA SER A 541 30.44 26.70 18.87
C SER A 541 31.44 26.82 17.71
N ALA A 542 32.52 27.61 17.88
CA ALA A 542 33.42 27.99 16.79
C ALA A 542 34.83 27.36 16.86
N VAL A 543 35.12 26.41 17.77
CA VAL A 543 36.51 25.96 18.01
C VAL A 543 36.72 24.43 17.92
N MET A 544 35.77 23.65 17.39
CA MET A 544 36.01 22.21 17.12
C MET A 544 35.88 21.78 15.65
N ILE A 545 35.64 22.70 14.71
CA ILE A 545 35.56 22.38 13.26
C ILE A 545 36.85 22.77 12.50
N THR A 546 37.78 23.50 13.14
CA THR A 546 39.01 23.99 12.49
C THR A 546 40.15 22.97 12.42
N SER A 547 40.04 21.80 13.05
CA SER A 547 41.08 20.76 13.06
C SER A 547 40.90 19.65 12.00
N MET A 548 39.83 19.69 11.19
CA MET A 548 39.63 18.76 10.05
C MET A 548 40.03 19.35 8.69
N TRP A 549 40.24 20.67 8.60
CA TRP A 549 40.57 21.36 7.34
C TRP A 549 42.05 21.23 6.92
N GLU A 550 42.98 21.05 7.86
CA GLU A 550 44.41 20.95 7.54
C GLU A 550 44.83 19.57 7.01
N LEU A 551 44.05 18.52 7.28
CA LEU A 551 44.31 17.15 6.79
C LEU A 551 43.89 16.95 5.32
N TRP A 552 42.93 17.74 4.79
CA TRP A 552 42.47 17.63 3.41
C TRP A 552 43.32 18.40 2.40
N LEU A 553 43.97 19.50 2.81
CA LEU A 553 44.90 20.26 1.96
C LEU A 553 46.18 19.48 1.63
N GLY A 554 46.63 18.59 2.52
CA GLY A 554 47.82 17.76 2.30
C GLY A 554 47.66 16.70 1.21
N VAL A 555 46.45 16.17 1.01
CA VAL A 555 46.18 15.11 0.02
C VAL A 555 45.97 15.68 -1.40
N PHE A 556 45.44 16.90 -1.51
CA PHE A 556 45.15 17.54 -2.80
C PHE A 556 46.42 17.99 -3.55
N VAL A 557 47.48 18.39 -2.82
CA VAL A 557 48.75 18.84 -3.43
C VAL A 557 49.55 17.69 -4.04
N VAL A 558 49.42 16.46 -3.51
CA VAL A 558 50.11 15.28 -4.04
C VAL A 558 49.47 14.79 -5.35
N TYR A 559 48.15 14.96 -5.51
CA TYR A 559 47.43 14.52 -6.71
C TYR A 559 47.67 15.43 -7.92
N VAL A 560 47.73 16.75 -7.72
CA VAL A 560 48.00 17.72 -8.79
C VAL A 560 49.45 17.63 -9.30
N GLY A 561 50.38 17.27 -8.41
CA GLY A 561 51.80 17.08 -8.76
C GLY A 561 52.07 15.89 -9.69
N PHE A 562 51.26 14.83 -9.61
CA PHE A 562 51.47 13.61 -10.42
C PHE A 562 50.92 13.75 -11.86
N THR A 563 49.90 14.58 -12.07
CA THR A 563 49.31 14.83 -13.40
C THR A 563 50.13 15.77 -14.29
N LEU A 564 51.08 16.53 -13.72
CA LEU A 564 51.88 17.51 -14.46
C LEU A 564 53.17 16.92 -15.08
N ALA A 565 53.51 15.66 -14.80
CA ALA A 565 54.84 15.12 -15.13
C ALA A 565 54.93 14.22 -16.37
N HIS A 566 53.85 13.81 -17.05
CA HIS A 566 53.93 12.89 -18.21
C HIS A 566 53.12 13.37 -19.43
N ARG A 567 53.63 14.42 -20.10
CA ARG A 567 53.16 14.90 -21.40
C ARG A 567 54.27 14.78 -22.46
N SER A 568 54.48 13.56 -22.97
CA SER A 568 55.23 13.24 -24.21
C SER A 568 55.24 11.71 -24.35
N ALA A 569 54.83 11.03 -25.41
CA ALA A 569 54.47 11.40 -26.77
C ALA A 569 53.69 10.22 -27.40
N PHE A 570 52.66 10.48 -28.21
CA PHE A 570 52.28 9.71 -29.42
C PHE A 570 51.14 10.46 -30.15
N PRO A 571 51.30 10.88 -31.41
CA PRO A 571 50.28 11.63 -32.15
C PRO A 571 49.54 10.77 -33.18
N PHE A 572 48.24 10.98 -33.39
CA PHE A 572 47.57 10.96 -34.70
C PHE A 572 46.18 11.67 -34.64
N ASP A 573 45.93 12.46 -35.70
CA ASP A 573 44.84 13.38 -36.10
C ASP A 573 43.42 12.70 -36.19
N PRO A 574 42.24 13.35 -36.42
CA PRO A 574 42.00 14.73 -36.87
C PRO A 574 40.72 15.49 -36.40
N VAL A 575 40.64 16.78 -36.76
CA VAL A 575 39.43 17.64 -36.84
C VAL A 575 38.61 17.86 -35.55
N ALA A 576 39.14 18.69 -34.65
CA ALA A 576 38.30 19.52 -33.77
C ALA A 576 38.87 20.94 -33.79
N LYS A 577 38.41 21.77 -34.73
CA LYS A 577 38.60 23.22 -34.59
C LYS A 577 37.93 23.61 -33.28
N SER A 578 38.78 24.04 -32.35
CA SER A 578 38.44 24.63 -31.07
C SER A 578 37.30 25.62 -31.21
N VAL A 579 36.13 25.30 -30.65
CA VAL A 579 35.29 26.35 -30.09
C VAL A 579 36.09 26.84 -28.88
N GLN A 580 36.71 28.02 -29.01
CA GLN A 580 37.34 28.67 -27.88
C GLN A 580 36.28 28.87 -26.79
N GLN A 581 36.65 28.54 -25.55
CA GLN A 581 35.81 28.60 -24.35
C GLN A 581 35.43 30.05 -23.95
N ASN A 582 35.64 31.03 -24.83
CA ASN A 582 35.48 32.47 -24.56
C ASN A 582 34.33 33.14 -25.33
N ASP A 583 33.55 32.41 -26.14
CA ASP A 583 32.51 33.00 -26.99
C ASP A 583 31.06 32.73 -26.54
N VAL A 584 30.80 32.32 -25.29
CA VAL A 584 29.42 32.22 -24.81
C VAL A 584 29.23 33.04 -23.55
N ASN A 585 28.67 34.23 -23.73
CA ASN A 585 28.35 35.15 -22.64
C ASN A 585 27.03 34.71 -22.02
N ALA A 586 26.95 34.59 -20.69
CA ALA A 586 25.70 34.23 -19.99
C ALA A 586 24.55 35.22 -20.28
N ALA A 587 24.87 36.43 -20.76
CA ALA A 587 23.93 37.43 -21.24
C ALA A 587 23.17 37.04 -22.53
N ASP A 588 23.64 36.05 -23.28
CA ASP A 588 23.06 35.65 -24.58
C ASP A 588 21.91 34.63 -24.46
N HIS A 589 21.62 34.16 -23.24
CA HIS A 589 20.57 33.17 -22.96
C HIS A 589 19.64 33.66 -21.84
N PRO A 590 18.74 34.63 -22.13
CA PRO A 590 17.86 35.18 -21.11
C PRO A 590 16.88 34.12 -20.60
N TRP A 591 16.81 33.92 -19.28
CA TRP A 591 15.74 33.18 -18.63
C TRP A 591 14.79 34.15 -17.93
N ILE A 592 13.54 33.73 -17.78
CA ILE A 592 12.57 34.37 -16.92
C ILE A 592 12.59 33.62 -15.59
N THR A 593 12.62 34.38 -14.49
CA THR A 593 12.47 33.83 -13.15
C THR A 593 11.01 33.86 -12.78
N ASP A 594 10.49 32.74 -12.31
CA ASP A 594 9.13 32.64 -11.81
C ASP A 594 9.10 31.72 -10.59
N HIS A 595 7.96 31.65 -9.92
CA HIS A 595 7.78 30.88 -8.71
C HIS A 595 6.54 30.00 -8.80
N PHE A 596 6.65 28.82 -8.22
CA PHE A 596 5.55 27.88 -8.10
C PHE A 596 5.43 27.49 -6.63
N ASP A 597 4.22 27.54 -6.09
CA ASP A 597 3.98 27.17 -4.69
C ASP A 597 4.03 25.65 -4.57
N VAL A 598 5.06 25.16 -3.89
CA VAL A 598 5.29 23.72 -3.65
C VAL A 598 4.95 23.42 -2.20
N PRO A 599 4.28 22.28 -1.91
CA PRO A 599 4.12 21.81 -0.54
C PRO A 599 5.46 21.74 0.19
N ILE A 600 5.52 22.20 1.44
CA ILE A 600 6.71 22.03 2.29
C ILE A 600 7.02 20.54 2.45
N ASP A 601 5.99 19.69 2.47
CA ASP A 601 6.10 18.25 2.53
C ASP A 601 5.30 17.61 1.38
N ASN A 602 6.03 17.09 0.40
CA ASN A 602 5.45 16.44 -0.78
C ASN A 602 5.02 14.98 -0.52
N PHE A 603 5.25 14.45 0.68
CA PHE A 603 5.15 13.01 0.94
C PHE A 603 4.34 12.65 2.17
N ALA A 604 4.28 13.53 3.16
CA ALA A 604 3.58 13.28 4.41
C ALA A 604 2.28 14.08 4.54
N TYR A 605 1.95 15.03 3.64
CA TYR A 605 0.79 15.97 3.61
C TYR A 605 0.20 16.42 4.97
N THR A 606 1.01 16.40 6.03
CA THR A 606 0.62 16.78 7.40
C THR A 606 0.40 18.29 7.52
N SER A 607 0.84 19.03 6.51
CA SER A 607 0.75 20.48 6.40
C SER A 607 0.34 20.85 4.99
N ASN A 608 -0.66 21.72 4.88
CA ASN A 608 -1.01 22.40 3.62
C ASN A 608 -0.11 23.63 3.37
N ALA A 609 0.92 23.83 4.20
CA ALA A 609 1.86 24.92 4.00
C ALA A 609 2.66 24.68 2.72
N THR A 610 2.71 25.71 1.89
CA THR A 610 3.53 25.76 0.70
C THR A 610 4.69 26.72 0.93
N TYR A 611 5.75 26.54 0.16
CA TYR A 611 6.79 27.53 -0.03
C TYR A 611 6.88 27.88 -1.51
N SER A 612 7.23 29.13 -1.78
CA SER A 612 7.37 29.61 -3.14
C SER A 612 8.70 29.10 -3.71
N MET A 613 8.64 28.02 -4.49
CA MET A 613 9.81 27.44 -5.13
C MET A 613 10.13 28.22 -6.40
N ARG A 614 11.32 28.80 -6.43
CA ARG A 614 11.81 29.55 -7.57
C ARG A 614 12.28 28.63 -8.68
N TYR A 615 11.92 28.94 -9.91
CA TYR A 615 12.39 28.24 -11.10
C TYR A 615 12.74 29.23 -12.21
N LEU A 616 13.62 28.80 -13.11
CA LEU A 616 14.07 29.59 -14.26
C LEU A 616 13.59 28.88 -15.52
N TYR A 617 13.02 29.62 -16.47
CA TYR A 617 12.61 29.06 -17.74
C TYR A 617 12.93 29.98 -18.91
N ASN A 618 13.15 29.40 -20.09
CA ASN A 618 13.24 30.12 -21.35
C ASN A 618 12.41 29.38 -22.40
N ASN A 619 11.34 30.00 -22.86
CA ASN A 619 10.44 29.44 -23.87
C ASN A 619 10.58 30.13 -25.23
N THR A 620 11.60 30.98 -25.43
CA THR A 620 11.82 31.77 -26.66
C THR A 620 11.82 30.90 -27.93
N TYR A 621 12.34 29.67 -27.82
CA TYR A 621 12.43 28.73 -28.93
C TYR A 621 11.41 27.60 -28.86
N TYR A 622 10.58 27.54 -27.83
CA TYR A 622 9.61 26.45 -27.69
C TYR A 622 8.48 26.59 -28.71
N LYS A 623 8.10 25.47 -29.34
CA LYS A 623 6.92 25.35 -30.20
C LYS A 623 6.04 24.23 -29.67
N LYS A 624 4.72 24.37 -29.84
CA LYS A 624 3.74 23.35 -29.41
C LYS A 624 4.11 21.99 -30.03
N GLY A 625 4.30 20.99 -29.17
CA GLY A 625 4.72 19.63 -29.56
C GLY A 625 6.25 19.39 -29.57
N GLY A 626 7.05 20.41 -29.25
CA GLY A 626 8.50 20.26 -29.07
C GLY A 626 8.88 19.70 -27.69
N PRO A 627 10.12 19.21 -27.52
CA PRO A 627 10.61 18.72 -26.24
C PRO A 627 10.82 19.86 -25.23
N ILE A 628 10.62 19.56 -23.96
CA ILE A 628 11.02 20.41 -22.84
C ILE A 628 12.33 19.86 -22.29
N PHE A 629 13.35 20.70 -22.19
CA PHE A 629 14.60 20.35 -21.53
C PHE A 629 14.52 20.77 -20.08
N PHE A 630 14.71 19.82 -19.18
CA PHE A 630 14.60 20.02 -17.74
C PHE A 630 15.96 19.76 -17.08
N TYR A 631 16.33 20.65 -16.17
CA TYR A 631 17.55 20.54 -15.37
C TYR A 631 17.17 20.74 -13.90
N ALA A 632 17.40 19.71 -13.09
CA ALA A 632 17.29 19.84 -11.64
C ALA A 632 18.52 20.61 -11.15
N GLY A 633 18.29 21.70 -10.41
CA GLY A 633 19.38 22.46 -9.80
C GLY A 633 20.22 21.57 -8.87
N ASN A 634 21.51 21.89 -8.74
CA ASN A 634 22.45 21.22 -7.85
C ASN A 634 22.59 22.00 -6.51
N GLU A 635 23.62 21.68 -5.72
CA GLU A 635 23.88 22.27 -4.41
C GLU A 635 24.32 23.75 -4.51
N GLY A 636 23.36 24.67 -4.68
CA GLY A 636 23.62 26.11 -4.72
C GLY A 636 22.53 26.93 -5.41
N ALA A 637 22.81 28.21 -5.66
CA ALA A 637 21.88 29.10 -6.35
C ALA A 637 21.67 28.67 -7.82
N ILE A 638 20.42 28.49 -8.23
CA ILE A 638 20.04 27.98 -9.55
C ILE A 638 20.57 28.85 -10.70
N GLU A 639 20.76 30.15 -10.50
CA GLU A 639 21.38 31.05 -11.49
C GLU A 639 22.82 30.65 -11.79
N GLY A 640 23.59 30.27 -10.77
CA GLY A 640 24.97 29.85 -10.94
C GLY A 640 25.07 28.62 -11.83
N PHE A 641 24.15 27.67 -11.68
CA PHE A 641 24.10 26.49 -12.54
C PHE A 641 23.53 26.81 -13.93
N ALA A 642 22.50 27.66 -14.02
CA ALA A 642 21.92 28.08 -15.29
C ALA A 642 22.95 28.82 -16.17
N MET A 643 23.77 29.69 -15.58
CA MET A 643 24.86 30.39 -16.28
C MET A 643 25.93 29.43 -16.80
N ASN A 644 26.20 28.33 -16.09
CA ASN A 644 27.25 27.37 -16.44
C ASN A 644 26.77 26.19 -17.31
N THR A 645 25.46 26.02 -17.50
CA THR A 645 24.87 24.90 -18.27
C THR A 645 24.47 25.34 -19.69
N VAL A 646 25.40 25.99 -20.40
CA VAL A 646 25.24 26.51 -21.77
C VAL A 646 24.83 25.43 -22.79
N ILE A 647 25.18 24.16 -22.52
CA ILE A 647 24.85 23.01 -23.37
C ILE A 647 23.34 22.84 -23.60
N LEU A 648 22.48 23.14 -22.62
CA LEU A 648 21.03 22.98 -22.78
C LEU A 648 20.43 24.01 -23.74
N SER A 649 20.92 25.25 -23.69
CA SER A 649 20.52 26.32 -24.62
C SER A 649 20.96 25.99 -26.04
N LEU A 650 22.19 25.50 -26.22
CA LEU A 650 22.71 25.05 -27.51
C LEU A 650 21.90 23.87 -28.08
N LEU A 651 21.53 22.89 -27.25
CA LEU A 651 20.68 21.77 -27.66
C LEU A 651 19.29 22.22 -28.12
N SER A 652 18.68 23.20 -27.46
CA SER A 652 17.37 23.74 -27.86
C SER A 652 17.40 24.40 -29.25
N THR A 653 18.47 25.14 -29.56
CA THR A 653 18.67 25.77 -30.87
C THR A 653 18.98 24.74 -31.96
N ALA A 654 19.84 23.76 -31.66
CA ALA A 654 20.21 22.68 -32.59
C ALA A 654 19.01 21.78 -32.96
N PHE A 655 18.15 21.44 -31.99
CA PHE A 655 16.94 20.64 -32.24
C PHE A 655 15.94 21.38 -33.13
N ASN A 656 15.69 22.66 -32.87
CA ASN A 656 14.82 23.47 -33.71
C ASN A 656 15.38 23.68 -35.12
N ALA A 657 16.69 23.90 -35.25
CA ALA A 657 17.35 24.02 -36.54
C ALA A 657 17.23 22.72 -37.36
N ASN A 658 17.40 21.55 -36.73
CA ASN A 658 17.24 20.26 -37.39
C ASN A 658 15.79 19.93 -37.76
N ILE A 659 14.80 20.33 -36.95
CA ILE A 659 13.38 20.23 -37.33
C ILE A 659 13.07 21.15 -38.52
N GLN A 660 13.60 22.38 -38.56
CA GLN A 660 13.46 23.27 -39.71
C GLN A 660 14.17 22.71 -40.95
N ARG A 661 15.34 22.08 -40.80
CA ARG A 661 16.07 21.44 -41.91
C ARG A 661 15.36 20.21 -42.44
N MET A 662 14.75 19.39 -41.57
CA MET A 662 13.92 18.26 -41.98
C MET A 662 12.60 18.68 -42.64
N LEU A 663 11.98 19.78 -42.18
CA LEU A 663 10.81 20.37 -42.83
C LEU A 663 11.16 21.07 -44.14
N TRP A 664 12.35 21.68 -44.24
CA TRP A 664 12.88 22.27 -45.47
C TRP A 664 13.21 21.20 -46.50
N LEU A 665 13.88 20.11 -46.11
CA LEU A 665 14.15 18.95 -46.99
C LEU A 665 12.86 18.25 -47.46
N LYS A 666 11.76 18.30 -46.69
CA LYS A 666 10.43 17.85 -47.14
C LYS A 666 9.73 18.81 -48.11
N ASN A 667 10.14 20.08 -48.17
CA ASN A 667 9.52 21.14 -48.99
C ASN A 667 10.38 21.59 -50.18
N VAL A 668 11.59 21.05 -50.36
CA VAL A 668 12.38 21.21 -51.59
C VAL A 668 11.93 20.14 -52.59
N GLU A 669 10.81 20.39 -53.26
CA GLU A 669 10.63 19.93 -54.64
C GLU A 669 11.68 20.67 -55.49
N LEU A 670 12.48 19.91 -56.25
CA LEU A 670 13.44 20.41 -57.23
C LEU A 670 12.75 21.38 -58.21
N LYS A 671 12.94 22.69 -58.01
CA LYS A 671 12.62 23.74 -58.98
C LYS A 671 13.90 24.26 -59.62
N ASP A 672 14.53 23.42 -60.43
CA ASP A 672 15.37 23.94 -61.51
C ASP A 672 14.43 24.30 -62.67
N ALA A 673 14.13 25.59 -62.78
CA ALA A 673 13.21 26.16 -63.77
C ALA A 673 13.92 26.49 -65.09
N SER A 674 14.97 25.74 -65.47
CA SER A 674 15.54 25.75 -66.82
C SER A 674 14.77 24.88 -67.82
N VAL A 675 13.73 24.16 -67.39
CA VAL A 675 12.84 23.37 -68.28
C VAL A 675 11.47 24.01 -68.50
N LEU A 676 11.12 25.05 -67.74
CA LEU A 676 9.76 25.62 -67.67
C LEU A 676 9.55 26.91 -68.47
N SER A 677 10.31 27.11 -69.57
CA SER A 677 10.10 28.19 -70.54
C SER A 677 9.16 27.82 -71.71
N ARG A 678 8.50 26.65 -71.68
CA ARG A 678 7.55 26.25 -72.73
C ARG A 678 6.07 26.52 -72.45
N TRP A 679 5.69 27.02 -71.27
CA TRP A 679 4.28 27.07 -70.89
C TRP A 679 3.92 28.30 -70.04
N GLN A 680 4.13 29.50 -70.58
CA GLN A 680 3.38 30.68 -70.15
C GLN A 680 2.80 31.37 -71.38
N ASN A 681 1.54 31.06 -71.68
CA ASN A 681 0.54 31.99 -72.16
C ASN A 681 -0.77 31.23 -72.38
N VAL A 682 -1.77 31.47 -71.54
CA VAL A 682 -3.19 31.69 -71.89
C VAL A 682 -4.01 31.77 -70.58
N ASN A 683 -4.44 33.01 -70.29
CA ASN A 683 -5.71 33.45 -69.72
C ASN A 683 -6.37 32.76 -68.50
N ARG A 684 -6.47 33.56 -67.42
CA ARG A 684 -7.71 34.03 -66.73
C ARG A 684 -8.97 33.15 -66.87
N TYR A 685 -9.55 32.74 -65.73
CA TYR A 685 -10.85 33.23 -65.19
C TYR A 685 -11.40 32.34 -64.04
N ARG A 686 -11.88 33.04 -62.98
CA ARG A 686 -13.10 32.81 -62.16
C ARG A 686 -13.31 31.56 -61.24
N THR A 687 -13.77 31.94 -60.04
CA THR A 687 -14.89 31.43 -59.19
C THR A 687 -14.74 30.23 -58.24
N MET A 688 -14.84 30.60 -56.95
CA MET A 688 -15.48 29.99 -55.78
C MET A 688 -16.28 28.67 -55.87
N SER A 689 -16.03 27.88 -54.80
CA SER A 689 -16.95 27.07 -53.98
C SER A 689 -17.12 25.57 -54.28
N PRO A 690 -17.46 24.75 -53.27
CA PRO A 690 -16.67 23.58 -52.85
C PRO A 690 -17.49 22.28 -52.89
N VAL A 691 -16.93 21.15 -52.42
CA VAL A 691 -17.59 20.13 -51.55
C VAL A 691 -16.85 18.77 -51.56
N LYS A 692 -16.60 18.27 -50.34
CA LYS A 692 -16.50 16.88 -49.82
C LYS A 692 -15.66 15.82 -50.53
N ASP A 693 -14.50 15.57 -49.92
CA ASP A 693 -14.10 14.35 -49.20
C ASP A 693 -15.01 13.10 -49.29
N GLU A 694 -14.48 12.03 -49.89
CA GLU A 694 -14.85 10.65 -49.61
C GLU A 694 -13.66 9.68 -49.83
N ARG A 695 -13.24 9.10 -48.70
CA ARG A 695 -12.50 7.84 -48.43
C ARG A 695 -12.02 6.92 -49.58
N GLN A 696 -10.79 6.44 -49.32
CA GLN A 696 -10.36 5.02 -49.18
C GLN A 696 -9.42 4.39 -50.24
N SER A 697 -8.38 3.75 -49.67
CA SER A 697 -7.68 2.54 -50.15
C SER A 697 -6.63 2.75 -51.25
N ARG A 698 -5.46 2.10 -51.31
CA ARG A 698 -4.81 0.93 -50.67
C ARG A 698 -3.29 1.11 -50.97
N PHE A 699 -2.39 0.91 -50.01
CA PHE A 699 -1.56 -0.32 -49.84
C PHE A 699 -0.85 -0.77 -51.15
N LYS A 700 0.47 -1.01 -51.21
CA LYS A 700 1.32 -1.77 -50.27
C LYS A 700 2.81 -1.71 -50.69
N SER A 701 3.69 -1.89 -49.69
CA SER A 701 5.00 -2.61 -49.68
C SER A 701 6.20 -1.98 -50.40
N GLN A 702 7.45 -1.99 -49.90
CA GLN A 702 8.16 -2.91 -48.98
C GLN A 702 9.43 -2.20 -48.42
N SER A 703 9.58 -2.09 -47.09
CA SER A 703 10.68 -2.61 -46.23
C SER A 703 12.13 -2.15 -46.49
N GLN A 704 12.65 -1.32 -45.58
CA GLN A 704 13.70 -1.70 -44.63
C GLN A 704 13.51 -0.93 -43.33
#